data_AF-A0A3D3BS18-F1
#
_entry.id   AF-A0A3D3BS18-F1
#
_cell.length_a   1.000
_cell.length_b   1.000
_cell.length_c   1.000
_cell.angle_alpha   90.00
_cell.angle_beta   90.00
_cell.angle_gamma   90.00
#
_symmetry.space_group_name_H-M   'P 1'
#
loop_
_entity.id
_entity.type
_entity.pdbx_description
1 polymer ?
#
loop_
_entity_poly.entity_id
_entity_poly.type
_entity_poly.pdbx_seq_one_letter_code
_entity_poly.pdbx_strand_id
1 'polypeptide(L)'
;MTLTLTTPMAASPGMSAAGRPVGTRGWLGIGVGFVGLGTGVFLALGLSVDAAMLVTTTLLLQSIAGGIIAVWLTRRSLTVLEFVGLSIAVGSTLVVISGVVLGWAGVTARLWGWLGLLVVLVVGWLVFRRRRGPAHDQSVMWDRRGALVAAGLGAVVGIAAVAVNARRYVLAGPWDRYHPDMPFFEVLGTSAVTFGPGSDALMAGDQIRYHWFSYVWPGQLTVGLDLEPFVALTRVIPVAVAIGLVALVAGLVGRMARSWWTPTLAVALITTGGFVGAAYGVVLNVDSPSTAVTSLWVLAFIAVAFDSRRGTVTGLLMALVAGFVLSGAKVSAIAVLIASWSVMALLGLAWRADWLRTVVQQLVGLGVGALAAFVIFVLGSSSSGDLQILTWDYRASSVQGLDLSSVWWGTALGTVLLTLAIIPRAGGTIGLPRRSAGAALAAGLVVASVAPVWILSQGVNELWFAVAAAAPLAVLSAMGLERLWVATEVTRGAKRWPWIAAGAGVVSALLAALLWPSGSSDVVSLRALGPLLPWIGASVVAGVVWLRDSRPLVLPVLATVLIVSAAVGRGITVAGDVGLESSTGPNVSVSSPVETKDPDASGTTDATQAPADPEPQSANEDMRVGSIEWSVERNQAAVWLRNNARNDDILATNQVEQAMIPAVVRLRTYLSGLPYQAMYGSRSMAGEVPVRDA
;
A
#
# COMPACT_ATOMS: atom_id res chain seq x y z
N MET A 1 0.67 28.40 18.27
CA MET A 1 1.51 27.25 18.67
C MET A 1 1.48 26.21 17.57
N THR A 2 2.65 25.81 17.06
CA THR A 2 2.80 25.08 15.81
C THR A 2 2.88 23.56 16.01
N LEU A 3 1.71 22.91 16.00
CA LEU A 3 1.55 21.52 15.54
C LEU A 3 2.40 21.28 14.28
N THR A 4 3.45 20.51 14.46
CA THR A 4 4.22 19.86 13.41
C THR A 4 4.69 18.57 14.06
N LEU A 5 5.02 17.53 13.29
CA LEU A 5 5.74 16.36 13.81
C LEU A 5 7.10 16.71 14.47
N THR A 6 7.41 18.01 14.65
CA THR A 6 8.72 18.59 14.95
C THR A 6 8.80 19.52 16.18
N THR A 7 7.85 19.59 17.12
CA THR A 7 8.10 20.32 18.41
C THR A 7 8.01 19.44 19.65
N PRO A 8 9.00 19.48 20.58
CA PRO A 8 10.15 20.37 20.67
C PRO A 8 11.42 19.69 20.11
N MET A 9 11.70 19.83 18.81
CA MET A 9 13.05 20.22 18.48
C MET A 9 13.09 21.72 18.75
N ALA A 10 13.77 22.12 19.82
CA ALA A 10 14.46 23.40 19.77
C ALA A 10 15.42 23.31 18.57
N ALA A 11 14.94 23.68 17.39
CA ALA A 11 15.81 24.26 16.40
C ALA A 11 16.44 25.43 17.13
N SER A 12 17.75 25.39 17.38
CA SER A 12 18.41 26.58 17.87
C SER A 12 18.06 27.71 16.89
N PRO A 13 17.79 28.92 17.40
CA PRO A 13 17.69 30.10 16.55
C PRO A 13 19.06 30.28 15.90
N GLY A 14 19.22 29.75 14.69
CA GLY A 14 20.51 29.64 14.00
C GLY A 14 20.57 28.56 12.91
N MET A 15 19.73 27.51 12.98
CA MET A 15 19.63 26.50 11.91
C MET A 15 18.45 26.76 10.97
N SER A 16 18.45 27.93 10.31
CA SER A 16 17.67 28.07 9.07
C SER A 16 18.13 26.99 8.09
N ALA A 17 17.22 26.28 7.45
CA ALA A 17 17.54 25.31 6.42
C ALA A 17 18.49 25.96 5.39
N ALA A 18 19.76 25.55 5.39
CA ALA A 18 20.80 26.02 4.47
C ALA A 18 20.62 25.43 3.05
N GLY A 19 19.38 25.37 2.56
CA GLY A 19 19.06 24.96 1.20
C GLY A 19 18.86 26.19 0.33
N ARG A 20 19.51 26.24 -0.83
CA ARG A 20 19.20 27.28 -1.82
C ARG A 20 17.79 27.02 -2.37
N PRO A 21 16.97 28.06 -2.59
CA PRO A 21 15.70 27.89 -3.29
C PRO A 21 15.96 27.35 -4.70
N VAL A 22 15.05 26.51 -5.20
CA VAL A 22 15.14 25.96 -6.54
C VAL A 22 14.76 27.05 -7.54
N GLY A 23 15.75 27.56 -8.28
CA GLY A 23 15.52 28.53 -9.35
C GLY A 23 14.93 27.88 -10.61
N THR A 24 14.56 28.70 -11.60
CA THR A 24 13.94 28.26 -12.86
C THR A 24 14.74 27.17 -13.60
N ARG A 25 16.07 27.30 -13.63
CA ARG A 25 16.97 26.28 -14.21
C ARG A 25 16.90 24.94 -13.46
N GLY A 26 16.75 24.99 -12.13
CA GLY A 26 16.57 23.80 -11.31
C GLY A 26 15.25 23.09 -11.62
N TRP A 27 14.16 23.85 -11.75
CA TRP A 27 12.86 23.31 -12.16
C TRP A 27 12.87 22.70 -13.56
N LEU A 28 13.50 23.37 -14.52
CA LEU A 28 13.69 22.82 -15.87
C LEU A 28 14.50 21.53 -15.82
N GLY A 29 15.60 21.49 -15.05
CA GLY A 29 16.41 20.29 -14.86
C GLY A 29 15.63 19.12 -14.24
N ILE A 30 14.79 19.40 -13.24
CA ILE A 30 13.91 18.39 -12.62
C ILE A 30 12.88 17.88 -13.64
N GLY A 31 12.23 18.76 -14.40
CA GLY A 31 11.26 18.37 -15.42
C GLY A 31 11.88 17.54 -16.54
N VAL A 32 13.01 17.98 -17.10
CA VAL A 32 13.76 17.24 -18.13
C VAL A 32 14.27 15.91 -17.59
N GLY A 33 14.80 15.88 -16.37
CA GLY A 33 15.24 14.66 -15.71
C GLY A 33 14.09 13.68 -15.48
N PHE A 34 12.92 14.16 -15.07
CA PHE A 34 11.71 13.34 -14.90
C PHE A 34 11.30 12.70 -16.23
N VAL A 35 11.25 13.48 -17.32
CA VAL A 35 10.87 12.95 -18.65
C VAL A 35 11.92 11.98 -19.18
N GLY A 36 13.21 12.36 -19.16
CA GLY A 36 14.29 11.54 -19.68
C GLY A 36 14.47 10.23 -18.92
N LEU A 37 14.56 10.28 -17.59
CA LEU A 37 14.72 9.07 -16.77
C LEU A 37 13.44 8.23 -16.77
N GLY A 38 12.27 8.85 -16.68
CA GLY A 38 10.99 8.12 -16.73
C GLY A 38 10.81 7.38 -18.04
N THR A 39 11.10 8.03 -19.18
CA THR A 39 11.06 7.39 -20.50
C THR A 39 12.06 6.23 -20.56
N GLY A 40 13.30 6.43 -20.09
CA GLY A 40 14.31 5.36 -20.05
C GLY A 40 13.90 4.16 -19.21
N VAL A 41 13.28 4.38 -18.05
CA VAL A 41 12.76 3.31 -17.18
C VAL A 41 11.63 2.55 -17.89
N PHE A 42 10.69 3.24 -18.51
CA PHE A 42 9.57 2.58 -19.17
C PHE A 42 9.99 1.82 -20.44
N LEU A 43 10.96 2.34 -21.19
CA LEU A 43 11.60 1.60 -22.28
C LEU A 43 12.24 0.30 -21.76
N ALA A 44 12.98 0.36 -20.65
CA ALA A 44 13.58 -0.82 -20.04
C ALA A 44 12.54 -1.83 -19.50
N LEU A 45 11.32 -1.38 -19.23
CA LEU A 45 10.19 -2.21 -18.80
C LEU A 45 9.33 -2.74 -19.96
N GLY A 46 9.74 -2.49 -21.20
CA GLY A 46 9.14 -3.07 -22.41
C GLY A 46 8.13 -2.19 -23.13
N LEU A 47 8.00 -0.90 -22.78
CA LEU A 47 7.13 0.02 -23.51
C LEU A 47 7.80 0.50 -24.81
N SER A 48 7.00 0.82 -25.83
CA SER A 48 7.47 1.53 -27.01
C SER A 48 7.92 2.96 -26.66
N VAL A 49 8.73 3.58 -27.52
CA VAL A 49 9.20 4.97 -27.33
C VAL A 49 8.04 5.93 -27.17
N ASP A 50 7.03 5.82 -28.04
CA ASP A 50 5.87 6.70 -28.04
C ASP A 50 5.05 6.53 -26.76
N ALA A 51 4.77 5.29 -26.36
CA ALA A 51 4.04 5.00 -25.12
C ALA A 51 4.83 5.50 -23.89
N ALA A 52 6.13 5.26 -23.82
CA ALA A 52 6.98 5.69 -22.72
C ALA A 52 7.03 7.22 -22.58
N MET A 53 7.18 7.95 -23.69
CA MET A 53 7.14 9.43 -23.69
C MET A 53 5.77 9.96 -23.30
N LEU A 54 4.70 9.40 -23.86
CA LEU A 54 3.33 9.83 -23.60
C LEU A 54 2.95 9.61 -22.14
N VAL A 55 3.24 8.43 -21.59
CA VAL A 55 3.03 8.10 -20.17
C VAL A 55 3.81 9.04 -19.27
N THR A 56 5.10 9.22 -19.52
CA THR A 56 5.95 10.04 -18.64
C THR A 56 5.51 11.52 -18.66
N THR A 57 5.15 12.03 -19.83
CA THR A 57 4.63 13.41 -19.97
C THR A 57 3.30 13.56 -19.24
N THR A 58 2.42 12.56 -19.33
CA THR A 58 1.13 12.56 -18.62
C THR A 58 1.34 12.54 -17.11
N LEU A 59 2.21 11.67 -16.60
CA LEU A 59 2.55 11.64 -15.17
C LEU A 59 3.18 12.95 -14.68
N LEU A 60 4.02 13.60 -15.51
CA LEU A 60 4.59 14.89 -15.18
C LEU A 60 3.50 15.95 -15.04
N LEU A 61 2.54 16.01 -15.97
CA LEU A 61 1.42 16.95 -15.91
C LEU A 61 0.56 16.72 -14.67
N GLN A 62 0.20 15.46 -14.39
CA GLN A 62 -0.53 15.07 -13.17
C GLN A 62 0.22 15.50 -11.91
N SER A 63 1.54 15.32 -11.90
CA SER A 63 2.42 15.74 -10.81
C SER A 63 2.48 17.26 -10.69
N ILE A 64 2.56 18.02 -11.79
CA ILE A 64 2.54 19.50 -11.73
C ILE A 64 1.25 20.00 -11.09
N ALA A 65 0.10 19.47 -11.50
CA ALA A 65 -1.20 19.82 -10.91
C ALA A 65 -1.24 19.48 -9.41
N GLY A 66 -0.79 18.28 -9.05
CA GLY A 66 -0.66 17.84 -7.66
C GLY A 66 0.31 18.70 -6.86
N GLY A 67 1.42 19.13 -7.44
CA GLY A 67 2.46 19.96 -6.83
C GLY A 67 1.96 21.36 -6.49
N ILE A 68 1.15 21.97 -7.36
CA ILE A 68 0.50 23.26 -7.08
C ILE A 68 -0.41 23.14 -5.87
N ILE A 69 -1.22 22.08 -5.79
CA ILE A 69 -2.10 21.84 -4.65
C ILE A 69 -1.29 21.46 -3.41
N ALA A 70 -0.24 20.66 -3.53
CA ALA A 70 0.64 20.29 -2.43
C ALA A 70 1.28 21.54 -1.78
N VAL A 71 1.79 22.47 -2.59
CA VAL A 71 2.31 23.76 -2.11
C VAL A 71 1.21 24.59 -1.47
N TRP A 72 0.00 24.63 -2.05
CA TRP A 72 -1.13 25.34 -1.44
C TRP A 72 -1.55 24.74 -0.10
N LEU A 73 -1.52 23.41 0.00
CA LEU A 73 -1.78 22.65 1.20
C LEU A 73 -0.71 22.98 2.24
N THR A 74 0.58 22.96 1.89
CA THR A 74 1.67 23.12 2.84
C THR A 74 2.03 24.59 3.06
N ARG A 75 1.99 25.08 4.30
CA ARG A 75 2.31 26.48 4.62
C ARG A 75 3.78 26.71 5.01
N ARG A 76 4.62 25.72 4.73
CA ARG A 76 6.07 25.69 4.98
C ARG A 76 6.81 25.45 3.65
N SER A 77 8.09 25.78 3.61
CA SER A 77 8.97 25.34 2.53
C SER A 77 9.00 23.82 2.46
N LEU A 78 8.95 23.30 1.23
CA LEU A 78 9.10 21.88 0.92
C LEU A 78 10.52 21.63 0.44
N THR A 79 11.06 20.45 0.70
CA THR A 79 12.25 20.02 -0.04
C THR A 79 11.84 19.51 -1.44
N VAL A 80 12.78 19.37 -2.38
CA VAL A 80 12.48 18.84 -3.72
C VAL A 80 11.88 17.44 -3.63
N LEU A 81 12.44 16.57 -2.80
CA LEU A 81 11.96 15.20 -2.62
C LEU A 81 10.56 15.15 -1.97
N GLU A 82 10.31 15.98 -0.94
CA GLU A 82 8.96 16.11 -0.37
C GLU A 82 7.96 16.62 -1.41
N PHE A 83 8.36 17.61 -2.21
CA PHE A 83 7.53 18.16 -3.27
C PHE A 83 7.21 17.09 -4.32
N VAL A 84 8.19 16.34 -4.82
CA VAL A 84 7.98 15.26 -5.79
C VAL A 84 7.01 14.22 -5.24
N GLY A 85 7.26 13.72 -4.02
CA GLY A 85 6.40 12.71 -3.40
C GLY A 85 4.96 13.18 -3.18
N LEU A 86 4.78 14.40 -2.65
CA LEU A 86 3.44 14.99 -2.48
C LEU A 86 2.77 15.28 -3.82
N SER A 87 3.53 15.70 -4.84
CA SER A 87 3.00 16.04 -6.16
C SER A 87 2.39 14.83 -6.87
N ILE A 88 3.04 13.66 -6.78
CA ILE A 88 2.53 12.39 -7.32
C ILE A 88 1.31 11.94 -6.50
N ALA A 89 1.39 11.98 -5.16
CA ALA A 89 0.30 11.54 -4.29
C ALA A 89 -0.98 12.37 -4.46
N VAL A 90 -0.84 13.69 -4.45
CA VAL A 90 -1.96 14.63 -4.61
C VAL A 90 -2.46 14.61 -6.06
N GLY A 91 -1.55 14.58 -7.04
CA GLY A 91 -1.89 14.50 -8.46
C GLY A 91 -2.73 13.27 -8.79
N SER A 92 -2.29 12.09 -8.35
CA SER A 92 -3.05 10.84 -8.52
C SER A 92 -4.40 10.86 -7.79
N THR A 93 -4.46 11.42 -6.58
CA THR A 93 -5.73 11.59 -5.85
C THR A 93 -6.72 12.46 -6.63
N LEU A 94 -6.26 13.58 -7.19
CA LEU A 94 -7.10 14.49 -7.98
C LEU A 94 -7.59 13.84 -9.27
N VAL A 95 -6.72 13.09 -9.94
CA VAL A 95 -7.02 12.33 -11.15
C VAL A 95 -8.14 11.33 -10.89
N VAL A 96 -8.07 10.59 -9.78
CA VAL A 96 -9.13 9.66 -9.35
C VAL A 96 -10.44 10.37 -9.03
N ILE A 97 -10.43 11.41 -8.18
CA ILE A 97 -11.64 12.16 -7.82
C ILE A 97 -12.29 12.77 -9.07
N SER A 98 -11.49 13.41 -9.92
CA SER A 98 -11.97 14.03 -11.15
C SER A 98 -12.57 13.00 -12.10
N GLY A 99 -11.96 11.81 -12.22
CA GLY A 99 -12.49 10.70 -13.00
C GLY A 99 -13.86 10.26 -12.49
N VAL A 100 -13.98 10.00 -11.19
CA VAL A 100 -15.25 9.59 -10.58
C VAL A 100 -16.34 10.63 -10.81
N VAL A 101 -16.06 11.92 -10.59
CA VAL A 101 -17.04 13.01 -10.75
C VAL A 101 -17.44 13.20 -12.21
N LEU A 102 -16.47 13.23 -13.14
CA LEU A 102 -16.74 13.42 -14.57
C LEU A 102 -17.44 12.20 -15.19
N GLY A 103 -17.22 11.00 -14.65
CA GLY A 103 -17.91 9.81 -15.09
C GLY A 103 -19.37 9.76 -14.72
N TRP A 104 -19.72 10.24 -13.53
CA TRP A 104 -21.13 10.47 -13.19
C TRP A 104 -21.79 11.51 -14.12
N ALA A 105 -21.03 12.49 -14.60
CA ALA A 105 -21.51 13.51 -15.54
C ALA A 105 -21.60 13.02 -17.00
N GLY A 106 -21.30 11.74 -17.28
CA GLY A 106 -21.39 11.15 -18.62
C GLY A 106 -20.34 11.68 -19.61
N VAL A 107 -19.28 12.34 -19.14
CA VAL A 107 -18.15 12.73 -20.00
C VAL A 107 -17.46 11.43 -20.46
N THR A 108 -16.79 11.39 -21.60
CA THR A 108 -16.08 10.19 -22.06
C THR A 108 -14.61 10.18 -21.62
N ALA A 109 -14.05 8.98 -21.44
CA ALA A 109 -12.68 8.74 -20.97
C ALA A 109 -11.57 9.52 -21.70
N ARG A 110 -11.71 9.73 -23.03
CA ARG A 110 -10.73 10.49 -23.84
C ARG A 110 -10.68 11.98 -23.47
N LEU A 111 -11.72 12.51 -22.85
CA LEU A 111 -11.83 13.89 -22.37
C LEU A 111 -11.58 14.01 -20.85
N TRP A 112 -11.74 12.90 -20.10
CA TRP A 112 -11.68 12.86 -18.62
C TRP A 112 -10.37 13.35 -18.01
N GLY A 113 -9.25 12.73 -18.41
CA GLY A 113 -7.97 12.93 -17.73
C GLY A 113 -7.38 14.31 -17.94
N TRP A 114 -7.71 14.95 -19.07
CA TRP A 114 -7.09 16.21 -19.51
C TRP A 114 -7.86 17.44 -19.03
N LEU A 115 -9.20 17.42 -19.07
CA LEU A 115 -10.04 18.55 -18.66
C LEU A 115 -10.04 18.77 -17.15
N GLY A 116 -10.14 17.70 -16.35
CA GLY A 116 -10.06 17.80 -14.88
C GLY A 116 -8.72 18.37 -14.42
N LEU A 117 -7.63 17.94 -15.05
CA LEU A 117 -6.30 18.47 -14.81
C LEU A 117 -6.18 19.94 -15.22
N LEU A 118 -6.71 20.32 -16.38
CA LEU A 118 -6.72 21.69 -16.88
C LEU A 118 -7.51 22.63 -15.96
N VAL A 119 -8.69 22.21 -15.49
CA VAL A 119 -9.50 22.99 -14.55
C VAL A 119 -8.75 23.17 -13.23
N VAL A 120 -8.14 22.11 -12.70
CA VAL A 120 -7.32 22.21 -11.48
C VAL A 120 -6.09 23.10 -11.68
N LEU A 121 -5.41 22.99 -12.82
CA LEU A 121 -4.26 23.84 -13.17
C LEU A 121 -4.68 25.31 -13.29
N VAL A 122 -5.80 25.60 -13.95
CA VAL A 122 -6.31 26.96 -14.16
C VAL A 122 -6.84 27.56 -12.85
N VAL A 123 -7.71 26.85 -12.12
CA VAL A 123 -8.25 27.31 -10.84
C VAL A 123 -7.16 27.40 -9.78
N GLY A 124 -6.28 26.40 -9.71
CA GLY A 124 -5.11 26.39 -8.83
C GLY A 124 -4.17 27.56 -9.10
N TRP A 125 -3.88 27.84 -10.38
CA TRP A 125 -3.08 29.00 -10.78
C TRP A 125 -3.77 30.33 -10.44
N LEU A 126 -5.08 30.47 -10.68
CA LEU A 126 -5.84 31.68 -10.35
C LEU A 126 -5.90 31.94 -8.84
N VAL A 127 -6.10 30.91 -8.02
CA VAL A 127 -6.11 31.00 -6.55
C VAL A 127 -4.71 31.28 -6.01
N PHE A 128 -3.68 30.64 -6.56
CA PHE A 128 -2.28 30.88 -6.21
C PHE A 128 -1.88 32.33 -6.50
N ARG A 129 -2.30 32.87 -7.65
CA ARG A 129 -2.05 34.26 -8.05
C ARG A 129 -2.71 35.27 -7.12
N ARG A 130 -3.95 35.01 -6.66
CA ARG A 130 -4.69 35.91 -5.75
C ARG A 130 -4.11 36.00 -4.34
N ARG A 131 -3.29 35.03 -3.90
CA ARG A 131 -2.68 34.99 -2.56
C ARG A 131 -1.24 35.52 -2.50
N ARG A 132 -0.69 36.05 -3.60
CA ARG A 132 0.58 36.80 -3.59
C ARG A 132 0.40 38.16 -2.92
N GLY A 133 0.25 38.16 -1.60
CA GLY A 133 0.64 39.29 -0.77
C GLY A 133 2.17 39.27 -0.54
N PRO A 134 2.78 40.37 -0.06
CA PRO A 134 4.24 40.53 0.02
C PRO A 134 4.98 39.63 1.04
N ALA A 135 4.31 38.64 1.64
CA ALA A 135 4.78 37.94 2.85
C ALA A 135 4.78 36.39 2.75
N HIS A 136 4.96 35.79 1.57
CA HIS A 136 5.02 34.31 1.44
C HIS A 136 6.29 33.83 0.71
N ASP A 137 7.37 33.67 1.48
CA ASP A 137 8.61 32.93 1.14
C ASP A 137 8.38 31.40 1.09
N GLN A 138 7.30 30.95 0.45
CA GLN A 138 7.11 29.51 0.19
C GLN A 138 7.96 29.11 -1.01
N SER A 139 9.18 28.69 -0.73
CA SER A 139 10.11 28.15 -1.73
C SER A 139 10.26 26.64 -1.59
N VAL A 140 10.47 25.97 -2.72
CA VAL A 140 10.99 24.61 -2.72
C VAL A 140 12.50 24.69 -2.60
N MET A 141 13.06 23.93 -1.67
CA MET A 141 14.47 23.97 -1.29
C MET A 141 15.16 22.68 -1.71
N TRP A 142 16.44 22.77 -2.08
CA TRP A 142 17.23 21.56 -2.32
C TRP A 142 17.37 20.70 -1.06
N ASP A 143 17.23 19.39 -1.25
CA ASP A 143 17.42 18.39 -0.20
C ASP A 143 18.88 18.27 0.25
N ARG A 144 19.07 17.77 1.47
CA ARG A 144 20.39 17.39 1.98
C ARG A 144 20.91 16.17 1.22
N ARG A 145 22.24 16.06 1.11
CA ARG A 145 22.91 14.94 0.43
C ARG A 145 22.44 13.56 0.90
N GLY A 146 22.27 13.35 2.22
CA GLY A 146 21.79 12.08 2.76
C GLY A 146 20.40 11.68 2.27
N ALA A 147 19.49 12.64 2.12
CA ALA A 147 18.16 12.40 1.56
C ALA A 147 18.21 12.07 0.07
N LEU A 148 19.07 12.76 -0.70
CA LEU A 148 19.28 12.47 -2.12
C LEU A 148 19.88 11.07 -2.34
N VAL A 149 20.84 10.66 -1.51
CA VAL A 149 21.41 9.30 -1.54
C VAL A 149 20.34 8.26 -1.21
N ALA A 150 19.56 8.48 -0.14
CA ALA A 150 18.47 7.59 0.22
C ALA A 150 17.44 7.48 -0.91
N ALA A 151 17.07 8.59 -1.55
CA ALA A 151 16.15 8.59 -2.68
C ALA A 151 16.71 7.84 -3.89
N GLY A 152 17.98 8.06 -4.24
CA GLY A 152 18.64 7.36 -5.34
C GLY A 152 18.71 5.85 -5.11
N LEU A 153 19.18 5.41 -3.94
CA LEU A 153 19.24 3.99 -3.58
C LEU A 153 17.84 3.36 -3.55
N GLY A 154 16.88 4.04 -2.92
CA GLY A 154 15.49 3.58 -2.85
C GLY A 154 14.84 3.44 -4.22
N ALA A 155 15.07 4.41 -5.12
CA ALA A 155 14.52 4.38 -6.48
C ALA A 155 15.11 3.21 -7.27
N VAL A 156 16.43 2.97 -7.19
CA VAL A 156 17.08 1.83 -7.84
C VAL A 156 16.48 0.51 -7.34
N VAL A 157 16.35 0.34 -6.03
CA VAL A 157 15.80 -0.89 -5.44
C VAL A 157 14.31 -1.05 -5.78
N GLY A 158 13.52 0.00 -5.68
CA GLY A 158 12.10 -0.03 -6.02
C GLY A 158 11.85 -0.34 -7.51
N ILE A 159 12.60 0.28 -8.42
CA ILE A 159 12.51 0.00 -9.86
C ILE A 159 12.98 -1.42 -10.17
N ALA A 160 14.05 -1.89 -9.52
CA ALA A 160 14.50 -3.27 -9.67
C ALA A 160 13.41 -4.27 -9.23
N ALA A 161 12.74 -4.02 -8.10
CA ALA A 161 11.61 -4.84 -7.66
C ALA A 161 10.48 -4.87 -8.70
N VAL A 162 10.11 -3.72 -9.27
CA VAL A 162 9.12 -3.67 -10.37
C VAL A 162 9.60 -4.44 -11.61
N ALA A 163 10.87 -4.30 -11.99
CA ALA A 163 11.45 -5.00 -13.15
C ALA A 163 11.50 -6.52 -12.96
N VAL A 164 11.68 -7.01 -11.73
CA VAL A 164 11.58 -8.46 -11.44
C VAL A 164 10.14 -8.93 -11.61
N ASN A 165 9.15 -8.21 -11.06
CA ASN A 165 7.74 -8.56 -11.23
C ASN A 165 7.24 -8.48 -12.67
N ALA A 166 7.82 -7.58 -13.45
CA ALA A 166 7.50 -7.46 -14.86
C ALA A 166 7.68 -8.79 -15.62
N ARG A 167 8.56 -9.67 -15.13
CA ARG A 167 8.78 -11.01 -15.68
C ARG A 167 7.65 -12.00 -15.37
N ARG A 168 6.84 -11.73 -14.35
CA ARG A 168 5.62 -12.50 -14.03
C ARG A 168 4.43 -11.99 -14.82
N TYR A 169 4.33 -10.67 -14.92
CA TYR A 169 3.26 -9.98 -15.63
C TYR A 169 3.67 -9.66 -17.06
N VAL A 170 3.84 -10.69 -17.89
CA VAL A 170 4.21 -10.52 -19.31
C VAL A 170 3.09 -9.80 -20.08
N LEU A 171 3.44 -8.80 -20.89
CA LEU A 171 2.44 -8.02 -21.65
C LEU A 171 1.90 -8.81 -22.86
N ALA A 172 2.69 -9.74 -23.38
CA ALA A 172 2.33 -10.66 -24.44
C ALA A 172 2.89 -12.06 -24.14
N GLY A 173 2.07 -13.10 -24.32
CA GLY A 173 2.43 -14.50 -24.03
C GLY A 173 1.47 -15.17 -23.06
N PRO A 174 1.80 -16.37 -22.56
CA PRO A 174 0.96 -17.07 -21.59
C PRO A 174 0.90 -16.28 -20.27
N TRP A 175 -0.30 -16.14 -19.73
CA TRP A 175 -0.59 -15.43 -18.48
C TRP A 175 -0.77 -16.36 -17.29
N ASP A 176 -0.17 -17.53 -17.37
CA ASP A 176 -0.15 -18.58 -16.35
C ASP A 176 0.42 -18.12 -15.00
N ARG A 177 1.29 -17.10 -15.02
CA ARG A 177 1.97 -16.56 -13.83
C ARG A 177 1.30 -15.33 -13.24
N TYR A 178 0.19 -14.86 -13.82
CA TYR A 178 -0.53 -13.72 -13.27
C TYR A 178 -1.17 -14.09 -11.95
N HIS A 179 -1.15 -13.15 -11.00
CA HIS A 179 -2.04 -13.23 -9.86
C HIS A 179 -3.51 -13.29 -10.34
N PRO A 180 -4.36 -14.19 -9.81
CA PRO A 180 -5.73 -14.37 -10.29
C PRO A 180 -6.57 -13.09 -10.34
N ASP A 181 -6.34 -12.16 -9.41
CA ASP A 181 -7.06 -10.89 -9.36
C ASP A 181 -6.57 -9.81 -10.34
N MET A 182 -5.45 -10.01 -11.04
CA MET A 182 -4.92 -8.97 -11.95
C MET A 182 -5.89 -8.61 -13.09
N PRO A 183 -6.48 -9.59 -13.80
CA PRO A 183 -7.52 -9.30 -14.78
C PRO A 183 -8.72 -8.57 -14.17
N PHE A 184 -9.15 -8.97 -12.97
CA PHE A 184 -10.22 -8.29 -12.26
C PHE A 184 -9.88 -6.82 -11.98
N PHE A 185 -8.67 -6.53 -11.50
CA PHE A 185 -8.21 -5.16 -11.25
C PHE A 185 -8.13 -4.30 -12.52
N GLU A 186 -7.68 -4.89 -13.64
CA GLU A 186 -7.65 -4.21 -14.94
C GLU A 186 -9.08 -3.90 -15.43
N VAL A 187 -10.02 -4.84 -15.26
CA VAL A 187 -11.43 -4.64 -15.57
C VAL A 187 -12.03 -3.53 -14.71
N LEU A 188 -11.84 -3.55 -13.40
CA LEU A 188 -12.36 -2.51 -12.50
C LEU A 188 -11.90 -1.11 -12.93
N GLY A 189 -10.61 -0.98 -13.25
CA GLY A 189 -10.04 0.30 -13.68
C GLY A 189 -10.58 0.77 -15.02
N THR A 190 -10.55 -0.09 -16.03
CA THR A 190 -10.97 0.27 -17.40
C THR A 190 -12.48 0.43 -17.54
N SER A 191 -13.27 -0.39 -16.83
CA SER A 191 -14.72 -0.32 -16.78
C SER A 191 -15.22 0.99 -16.17
N ALA A 192 -14.72 1.34 -14.98
CA ALA A 192 -15.10 2.58 -14.30
C ALA A 192 -14.85 3.82 -15.17
N VAL A 193 -13.82 3.77 -16.02
CA VAL A 193 -13.44 4.85 -16.94
C VAL A 193 -14.25 4.84 -18.23
N THR A 194 -14.52 3.67 -18.79
CA THR A 194 -15.21 3.53 -20.09
C THR A 194 -16.72 3.68 -19.95
N PHE A 195 -17.29 3.12 -18.89
CA PHE A 195 -18.73 2.99 -18.67
C PHE A 195 -19.25 3.86 -17.53
N GLY A 196 -18.36 4.44 -16.75
CA GLY A 196 -18.71 5.22 -15.56
C GLY A 196 -18.83 4.35 -14.30
N PRO A 197 -18.92 5.01 -13.12
CA PRO A 197 -18.83 4.38 -11.81
C PRO A 197 -20.03 3.52 -11.39
N GLY A 198 -21.12 3.52 -12.17
CA GLY A 198 -22.35 2.77 -11.91
C GLY A 198 -22.61 1.62 -12.89
N SER A 199 -21.60 1.24 -13.67
CA SER A 199 -21.68 0.15 -14.64
C SER A 199 -20.48 -0.75 -14.50
N ASP A 200 -20.68 -2.02 -14.79
CA ASP A 200 -19.61 -3.00 -14.82
C ASP A 200 -19.43 -3.64 -16.20
N ALA A 201 -18.22 -4.15 -16.45
CA ALA A 201 -17.86 -4.85 -17.67
C ALA A 201 -17.90 -6.37 -17.53
N LEU A 202 -18.00 -6.92 -16.31
CA LEU A 202 -18.14 -8.36 -16.08
C LEU A 202 -19.59 -8.84 -16.27
N MET A 203 -20.58 -7.98 -16.02
CA MET A 203 -21.98 -8.32 -16.29
C MET A 203 -22.80 -7.14 -16.82
N ALA A 204 -23.30 -7.26 -18.04
CA ALA A 204 -24.12 -6.24 -18.68
C ALA A 204 -25.40 -5.95 -17.88
N GLY A 205 -25.61 -4.68 -17.53
CA GLY A 205 -26.77 -4.24 -16.76
C GLY A 205 -26.58 -4.31 -15.24
N ASP A 206 -25.43 -4.77 -14.76
CA ASP A 206 -25.08 -4.71 -13.34
C ASP A 206 -23.94 -3.70 -13.06
N GLN A 207 -23.64 -3.54 -11.78
CA GLN A 207 -22.59 -2.70 -11.23
C GLN A 207 -21.79 -3.49 -10.19
N ILE A 208 -20.48 -3.27 -10.14
CA ILE A 208 -19.63 -3.82 -9.09
C ILE A 208 -19.63 -2.89 -7.88
N ARG A 209 -20.11 -3.40 -6.76
CA ARG A 209 -20.19 -2.76 -5.45
C ARG A 209 -18.92 -3.02 -4.63
N TYR A 210 -17.81 -2.46 -5.09
CA TYR A 210 -16.47 -2.69 -4.52
C TYR A 210 -15.68 -1.39 -4.31
N HIS A 211 -14.57 -1.46 -3.57
CA HIS A 211 -13.63 -0.35 -3.39
C HIS A 211 -12.56 -0.33 -4.51
N TRP A 212 -12.88 0.30 -5.64
CA TRP A 212 -12.05 0.24 -6.86
C TRP A 212 -11.24 1.51 -7.19
N PHE A 213 -11.22 2.54 -6.33
CA PHE A 213 -10.59 3.84 -6.65
C PHE A 213 -9.09 3.77 -6.96
N SER A 214 -8.35 2.84 -6.34
CA SER A 214 -6.94 2.64 -6.65
C SER A 214 -6.68 2.18 -8.09
N TYR A 215 -7.67 1.57 -8.72
CA TYR A 215 -7.59 1.04 -10.09
C TYR A 215 -8.06 2.05 -11.14
N VAL A 216 -8.75 3.12 -10.73
CA VAL A 216 -9.17 4.21 -11.63
C VAL A 216 -7.96 4.89 -12.25
N TRP A 217 -6.91 5.14 -11.48
CA TRP A 217 -5.72 5.81 -11.99
C TRP A 217 -5.02 5.01 -13.10
N PRO A 218 -4.71 3.71 -12.94
CA PRO A 218 -4.23 2.90 -14.06
C PRO A 218 -5.25 2.82 -15.20
N GLY A 219 -6.55 2.63 -14.91
CA GLY A 219 -7.60 2.60 -15.93
C GLY A 219 -7.66 3.85 -16.80
N GLN A 220 -7.48 5.05 -16.21
CA GLN A 220 -7.45 6.32 -16.92
C GLN A 220 -6.23 6.45 -17.84
N LEU A 221 -5.07 5.94 -17.42
CA LEU A 221 -3.88 5.89 -18.27
C LEU A 221 -4.08 4.89 -19.40
N THR A 222 -4.60 3.71 -19.10
CA THR A 222 -4.89 2.65 -20.07
C THR A 222 -5.85 3.11 -21.15
N VAL A 223 -7.01 3.66 -20.78
CA VAL A 223 -8.05 4.09 -21.74
C VAL A 223 -7.70 5.45 -22.37
N GLY A 224 -7.21 6.40 -21.58
CA GLY A 224 -6.97 7.78 -22.02
C GLY A 224 -5.76 7.94 -22.94
N LEU A 225 -4.75 7.08 -22.79
CA LEU A 225 -3.55 7.05 -23.64
C LEU A 225 -3.55 5.87 -24.63
N ASP A 226 -4.64 5.09 -24.66
CA ASP A 226 -4.78 3.87 -25.46
C ASP A 226 -3.59 2.89 -25.29
N LEU A 227 -3.15 2.69 -24.06
CA LEU A 227 -2.07 1.74 -23.76
C LEU A 227 -2.55 0.32 -23.97
N GLU A 228 -1.64 -0.63 -24.14
CA GLU A 228 -1.98 -2.06 -24.10
C GLU A 228 -2.50 -2.47 -22.71
N PRO A 229 -3.33 -3.53 -22.61
CA PRO A 229 -3.82 -4.05 -21.33
C PRO A 229 -2.66 -4.32 -20.36
N PHE A 230 -2.89 -4.09 -19.07
CA PHE A 230 -1.95 -4.32 -17.97
C PHE A 230 -0.70 -3.42 -17.95
N VAL A 231 -0.40 -2.64 -18.99
CA VAL A 231 0.76 -1.73 -19.01
C VAL A 231 0.70 -0.75 -17.84
N ALA A 232 -0.42 -0.05 -17.69
CA ALA A 232 -0.55 0.93 -16.62
C ALA A 232 -0.50 0.26 -15.24
N LEU A 233 -1.26 -0.81 -15.06
CA LEU A 233 -1.42 -1.51 -13.78
C LEU A 233 -0.13 -2.18 -13.29
N THR A 234 0.64 -2.80 -14.19
CA THR A 234 1.79 -3.65 -13.81
C THR A 234 3.15 -2.97 -14.01
N ARG A 235 3.24 -1.86 -14.77
CA ARG A 235 4.48 -1.12 -15.01
C ARG A 235 4.40 0.30 -14.48
N VAL A 236 3.45 1.07 -14.99
CA VAL A 236 3.41 2.53 -14.79
C VAL A 236 3.14 2.89 -13.34
N ILE A 237 2.06 2.37 -12.76
CA ILE A 237 1.66 2.68 -11.39
C ILE A 237 2.69 2.20 -10.37
N PRO A 238 3.21 0.95 -10.44
CA PRO A 238 4.26 0.51 -9.52
C PRO A 238 5.50 1.41 -9.52
N VAL A 239 5.98 1.85 -10.70
CA VAL A 239 7.12 2.79 -10.79
C VAL A 239 6.78 4.15 -10.19
N ALA A 240 5.63 4.73 -10.56
CA ALA A 240 5.22 6.05 -10.08
C ALA A 240 5.06 6.07 -8.55
N VAL A 241 4.45 5.03 -7.99
CA VAL A 241 4.27 4.86 -6.54
C VAL A 241 5.60 4.63 -5.84
N ALA A 242 6.49 3.80 -6.37
CA ALA A 242 7.82 3.58 -5.80
C ALA A 242 8.61 4.88 -5.72
N ILE A 243 8.67 5.66 -6.81
CA ILE A 243 9.33 6.98 -6.83
C ILE A 243 8.67 7.94 -5.85
N GLY A 244 7.33 8.02 -5.86
CA GLY A 244 6.57 8.90 -4.97
C GLY A 244 6.80 8.61 -3.49
N LEU A 245 6.73 7.35 -3.08
CA LEU A 245 6.98 6.92 -1.71
C LEU A 245 8.42 7.18 -1.28
N VAL A 246 9.39 6.75 -2.09
CA VAL A 246 10.82 6.93 -1.79
C VAL A 246 11.17 8.42 -1.65
N ALA A 247 10.71 9.26 -2.59
CA ALA A 247 10.94 10.69 -2.53
C ALA A 247 10.26 11.32 -1.30
N LEU A 248 9.00 10.99 -1.04
CA LEU A 248 8.27 11.54 0.10
C LEU A 248 8.95 11.19 1.42
N VAL A 249 9.35 9.95 1.60
CA VAL A 249 9.99 9.43 2.82
C VAL A 249 11.37 10.04 3.00
N ALA A 250 12.21 9.99 1.97
CA ALA A 250 13.55 10.54 2.01
C ALA A 250 13.53 12.05 2.29
N GLY A 251 12.61 12.79 1.66
CA GLY A 251 12.43 14.22 1.90
C GLY A 251 11.93 14.52 3.32
N LEU A 252 10.88 13.83 3.78
CA LEU A 252 10.32 14.01 5.12
C LEU A 252 11.36 13.76 6.19
N VAL A 253 12.01 12.59 6.14
CA VAL A 253 13.02 12.19 7.11
C VAL A 253 14.27 13.06 6.96
N GLY A 254 14.72 13.33 5.73
CA GLY A 254 15.91 14.14 5.46
C GLY A 254 15.82 15.58 5.97
N ARG A 255 14.62 16.15 5.99
CA ARG A 255 14.37 17.47 6.59
C ARG A 255 14.41 17.42 8.12
N MET A 256 13.91 16.35 8.74
CA MET A 256 13.73 16.25 10.20
C MET A 256 14.95 15.65 10.92
N ALA A 257 15.65 14.74 10.26
CA ALA A 257 16.82 14.02 10.76
C ALA A 257 18.07 14.91 10.77
N ARG A 258 19.02 14.58 11.65
CA ARG A 258 20.38 15.14 11.66
C ARG A 258 21.36 14.22 10.93
N SER A 259 21.15 12.92 11.05
CA SER A 259 22.01 11.88 10.52
C SER A 259 21.74 11.59 9.05
N TRP A 260 22.80 11.25 8.31
CA TRP A 260 22.70 10.91 6.89
C TRP A 260 22.06 9.55 6.64
N TRP A 261 22.11 8.63 7.60
CA TRP A 261 21.61 7.26 7.48
C TRP A 261 20.11 7.14 7.80
N THR A 262 19.52 8.06 8.58
CA THR A 262 18.10 7.97 8.97
C THR A 262 17.16 7.93 7.76
N PRO A 263 17.33 8.79 6.73
CA PRO A 263 16.51 8.71 5.52
C PRO A 263 16.69 7.37 4.79
N THR A 264 17.93 6.86 4.72
CA THR A 264 18.23 5.57 4.07
C THR A 264 17.53 4.41 4.78
N LEU A 265 17.54 4.39 6.12
CA LEU A 265 16.85 3.36 6.89
C LEU A 265 15.33 3.42 6.68
N ALA A 266 14.74 4.61 6.71
CA ALA A 266 13.31 4.79 6.48
C ALA A 266 12.89 4.32 5.08
N VAL A 267 13.71 4.63 4.06
CA VAL A 267 13.50 4.17 2.68
C VAL A 267 13.63 2.64 2.59
N ALA A 268 14.66 2.05 3.19
CA ALA A 268 14.88 0.60 3.19
C ALA A 268 13.70 -0.16 3.83
N LEU A 269 13.12 0.35 4.92
CA LEU A 269 11.94 -0.23 5.57
C LEU A 269 10.70 -0.29 4.68
N ILE A 270 10.65 0.53 3.62
CA ILE A 270 9.55 0.61 2.65
C ILE A 270 9.85 -0.21 1.40
N THR A 271 11.08 -0.15 0.89
CA THR A 271 11.45 -0.79 -0.38
C THR A 271 11.79 -2.27 -0.20
N THR A 272 12.53 -2.64 0.84
CA THR A 272 12.97 -4.02 1.10
C THR A 272 12.38 -4.60 2.39
N GLY A 273 11.77 -3.75 3.21
CA GLY A 273 11.26 -4.15 4.49
C GLY A 273 10.00 -5.01 4.41
N GLY A 274 9.84 -5.92 5.36
CA GLY A 274 8.65 -6.78 5.51
C GLY A 274 8.45 -7.28 6.93
N PHE A 275 7.51 -8.20 7.11
CA PHE A 275 7.42 -8.94 8.37
C PHE A 275 8.58 -9.94 8.44
N VAL A 276 9.26 -10.01 9.58
CA VAL A 276 10.47 -10.83 9.69
C VAL A 276 10.09 -12.26 10.02
N GLY A 277 10.51 -13.22 9.19
CA GLY A 277 10.12 -14.63 9.35
C GLY A 277 8.67 -14.92 8.93
N ALA A 278 8.12 -14.09 8.04
CA ALA A 278 6.74 -14.14 7.55
C ALA A 278 6.69 -13.85 6.02
N ALA A 279 5.69 -14.38 5.33
CA ALA A 279 5.57 -14.35 3.86
C ALA A 279 5.09 -13.00 3.32
N TYR A 280 4.28 -12.29 4.10
CA TYR A 280 3.61 -11.06 3.68
C TYR A 280 4.23 -9.83 4.36
N GLY A 281 3.80 -8.63 3.97
CA GLY A 281 4.11 -7.41 4.73
C GLY A 281 4.95 -6.34 4.03
N VAL A 282 5.10 -6.44 2.70
CA VAL A 282 5.84 -5.44 1.90
C VAL A 282 4.92 -4.34 1.40
N VAL A 283 5.40 -3.09 1.44
CA VAL A 283 4.63 -1.91 1.00
C VAL A 283 4.52 -1.85 -0.53
N LEU A 284 5.63 -2.11 -1.23
CA LEU A 284 5.67 -2.15 -2.70
C LEU A 284 5.21 -3.50 -3.24
N ASN A 285 4.06 -3.97 -2.77
CA ASN A 285 3.45 -5.20 -3.29
C ASN A 285 2.78 -4.92 -4.65
N VAL A 286 3.28 -5.56 -5.69
CA VAL A 286 2.68 -5.47 -7.04
C VAL A 286 1.47 -6.37 -7.21
N ASP A 287 1.31 -7.43 -6.42
CA ASP A 287 0.17 -8.35 -6.48
C ASP A 287 -1.08 -7.68 -5.90
N SER A 288 -0.88 -6.65 -5.06
CA SER A 288 -1.93 -5.77 -4.56
C SER A 288 -1.59 -4.30 -4.82
N PRO A 289 -1.74 -3.80 -6.07
CA PRO A 289 -1.39 -2.41 -6.43
C PRO A 289 -2.11 -1.37 -5.55
N SER A 290 -3.33 -1.69 -5.10
CA SER A 290 -4.11 -0.87 -4.17
C SER A 290 -3.36 -0.59 -2.86
N THR A 291 -2.59 -1.54 -2.34
CA THR A 291 -1.78 -1.38 -1.12
C THR A 291 -0.68 -0.36 -1.31
N ALA A 292 0.07 -0.43 -2.42
CA ALA A 292 1.16 0.50 -2.69
C ALA A 292 0.62 1.92 -2.92
N VAL A 293 -0.42 2.07 -3.74
CA VAL A 293 -1.08 3.37 -4.02
C VAL A 293 -1.60 4.01 -2.73
N THR A 294 -2.35 3.26 -1.93
CA THR A 294 -2.93 3.80 -0.69
C THR A 294 -1.86 4.09 0.36
N SER A 295 -0.75 3.37 0.40
CA SER A 295 0.38 3.70 1.28
C SER A 295 0.98 5.08 0.98
N LEU A 296 1.08 5.44 -0.31
CA LEU A 296 1.50 6.78 -0.73
C LEU A 296 0.51 7.85 -0.27
N TRP A 297 -0.79 7.60 -0.46
CA TRP A 297 -1.84 8.54 -0.07
C TRP A 297 -1.97 8.71 1.45
N VAL A 298 -1.87 7.62 2.21
CA VAL A 298 -1.83 7.63 3.69
C VAL A 298 -0.65 8.47 4.18
N LEU A 299 0.55 8.24 3.65
CA LEU A 299 1.73 8.99 4.05
C LEU A 299 1.63 10.47 3.66
N ALA A 300 1.13 10.76 2.45
CA ALA A 300 0.89 12.13 2.01
C ALA A 300 -0.10 12.85 2.93
N PHE A 301 -1.22 12.22 3.28
CA PHE A 301 -2.18 12.76 4.24
C PHE A 301 -1.51 13.06 5.59
N ILE A 302 -0.78 12.11 6.18
CA ILE A 302 -0.06 12.30 7.46
C ILE A 302 0.93 13.47 7.37
N ALA A 303 1.68 13.57 6.27
CA ALA A 303 2.67 14.61 6.03
C ALA A 303 2.06 16.03 6.05
N VAL A 304 0.80 16.16 5.63
CA VAL A 304 0.09 17.44 5.57
C VAL A 304 -0.91 17.65 6.71
N ALA A 305 -1.33 16.60 7.42
CA ALA A 305 -2.37 16.64 8.46
C ALA A 305 -1.95 17.49 9.66
N PHE A 306 -0.68 17.45 10.03
CA PHE A 306 -0.16 18.19 11.18
C PHE A 306 0.52 19.50 10.79
N ASP A 307 0.14 20.14 9.69
CA ASP A 307 0.66 21.47 9.37
C ASP A 307 -0.16 22.56 10.09
N SER A 308 0.35 23.02 11.24
CA SER A 308 -0.26 23.95 12.21
C SER A 308 -0.87 25.25 11.73
N ARG A 309 -0.58 25.67 10.51
CA ARG A 309 -1.02 26.98 10.02
C ARG A 309 -2.40 26.94 9.38
N ARG A 310 -3.11 25.82 9.40
CA ARG A 310 -4.44 25.70 8.77
C ARG A 310 -5.59 26.02 9.71
N GLY A 311 -6.62 26.64 9.14
CA GLY A 311 -7.91 26.78 9.82
C GLY A 311 -8.66 25.45 9.88
N THR A 312 -9.60 25.34 10.81
CA THR A 312 -10.43 24.14 11.05
C THR A 312 -11.09 23.60 9.77
N VAL A 313 -11.63 24.48 8.91
CA VAL A 313 -12.35 24.07 7.69
C VAL A 313 -11.44 23.31 6.72
N THR A 314 -10.22 23.82 6.48
CA THR A 314 -9.29 23.17 5.54
C THR A 314 -8.79 21.82 6.09
N GLY A 315 -8.55 21.72 7.40
CA GLY A 315 -8.18 20.46 8.04
C GLY A 315 -9.27 19.40 7.94
N LEU A 316 -10.52 19.80 8.20
CA LEU A 316 -11.69 18.92 8.09
C LEU A 316 -11.92 18.47 6.64
N LEU A 317 -11.93 19.39 5.68
CA LEU A 317 -12.16 19.07 4.27
C LEU A 317 -11.11 18.10 3.72
N MET A 318 -9.84 18.32 4.04
CA MET A 318 -8.77 17.41 3.63
C MET A 318 -8.96 16.01 4.22
N ALA A 319 -9.33 15.92 5.51
CA ALA A 319 -9.61 14.65 6.15
C ALA A 319 -10.84 13.94 5.56
N LEU A 320 -11.88 14.71 5.18
CA LEU A 320 -13.05 14.20 4.46
C LEU A 320 -12.66 13.63 3.10
N VAL A 321 -11.88 14.36 2.31
CA VAL A 321 -11.41 13.89 1.00
C VAL A 321 -10.53 12.65 1.17
N ALA A 322 -9.61 12.65 2.13
CA ALA A 322 -8.77 11.48 2.41
C ALA A 322 -9.62 10.27 2.83
N GLY A 323 -10.62 10.47 3.69
CA GLY A 323 -11.55 9.42 4.13
C GLY A 323 -12.33 8.81 2.96
N PHE A 324 -12.86 9.67 2.09
CA PHE A 324 -13.61 9.26 0.91
C PHE A 324 -12.74 8.47 -0.07
N VAL A 325 -11.57 9.02 -0.43
CA VAL A 325 -10.67 8.40 -1.41
C VAL A 325 -10.09 7.09 -0.90
N LEU A 326 -9.60 7.04 0.35
CA LEU A 326 -9.01 5.84 0.91
C LEU A 326 -10.05 4.74 1.12
N SER A 327 -11.27 5.07 1.56
CA SER A 327 -12.34 4.09 1.68
C SER A 327 -12.78 3.54 0.33
N GLY A 328 -12.82 4.38 -0.71
CA GLY A 328 -13.08 3.92 -2.07
C GLY A 328 -11.94 3.11 -2.69
N ALA A 329 -10.72 3.17 -2.15
CA ALA A 329 -9.53 2.53 -2.73
C ALA A 329 -9.07 1.27 -2.01
N LYS A 330 -9.04 1.29 -0.66
CA LYS A 330 -8.70 0.13 0.16
C LYS A 330 -9.19 0.34 1.59
N VAL A 331 -10.12 -0.52 2.03
CA VAL A 331 -10.76 -0.40 3.35
C VAL A 331 -9.75 -0.48 4.49
N SER A 332 -8.72 -1.33 4.39
CA SER A 332 -7.68 -1.44 5.43
C SER A 332 -6.91 -0.14 5.65
N ALA A 333 -6.69 0.66 4.59
CA ALA A 333 -5.94 1.91 4.69
C ALA A 333 -6.70 2.98 5.48
N ILE A 334 -8.00 3.15 5.21
CA ILE A 334 -8.83 4.09 5.97
C ILE A 334 -9.08 3.60 7.39
N ALA A 335 -9.28 2.29 7.59
CA ALA A 335 -9.45 1.71 8.92
C ALA A 335 -8.23 1.97 9.82
N VAL A 336 -7.02 1.82 9.27
CA VAL A 336 -5.77 2.15 9.99
C VAL A 336 -5.70 3.61 10.38
N LEU A 337 -6.09 4.54 9.49
CA LEU A 337 -6.12 5.96 9.83
C LEU A 337 -7.16 6.26 10.92
N ILE A 338 -8.39 5.75 10.81
CA ILE A 338 -9.44 5.97 11.81
C ILE A 338 -9.01 5.39 13.18
N ALA A 339 -8.50 4.17 13.22
CA ALA A 339 -7.99 3.55 14.44
C ALA A 339 -6.83 4.36 15.04
N SER A 340 -5.87 4.79 14.22
CA SER A 340 -4.74 5.58 14.67
C SER A 340 -5.16 6.93 15.21
N TRP A 341 -6.05 7.65 14.52
CA TRP A 341 -6.59 8.94 14.98
C TRP A 341 -7.45 8.79 16.24
N SER A 342 -8.13 7.66 16.41
CA SER A 342 -8.91 7.37 17.62
C SER A 342 -8.00 7.19 18.83
N VAL A 343 -6.93 6.37 18.70
CA VAL A 343 -5.91 6.23 19.74
C VAL A 343 -5.23 7.57 20.03
N MET A 344 -4.92 8.35 19.00
CA MET A 344 -4.40 9.71 19.20
C MET A 344 -5.38 10.58 19.97
N ALA A 345 -6.67 10.59 19.64
CA ALA A 345 -7.66 11.39 20.35
C ALA A 345 -7.76 10.98 21.83
N LEU A 346 -7.76 9.67 22.13
CA LEU A 346 -7.76 9.15 23.50
C LEU A 346 -6.51 9.58 24.28
N LEU A 347 -5.33 9.44 23.69
CA LEU A 347 -4.08 9.88 24.31
C LEU A 347 -4.02 11.41 24.45
N GLY A 348 -4.54 12.15 23.47
CA GLY A 348 -4.62 13.61 23.50
C GLY A 348 -5.55 14.10 24.61
N LEU A 349 -6.66 13.40 24.85
CA LEU A 349 -7.56 13.65 25.99
C LEU A 349 -6.83 13.36 27.31
N ALA A 350 -6.21 12.19 27.44
CA ALA A 350 -5.47 11.79 28.64
C ALA A 350 -4.30 12.73 28.96
N TRP A 351 -3.61 13.23 27.93
CA TRP A 351 -2.47 14.14 28.08
C TRP A 351 -2.86 15.62 28.09
N ARG A 352 -4.15 15.94 27.94
CA ARG A 352 -4.67 17.31 27.79
C ARG A 352 -3.91 18.09 26.72
N ALA A 353 -3.68 17.44 25.59
CA ALA A 353 -2.80 17.96 24.56
C ALA A 353 -3.50 19.00 23.68
N ASP A 354 -2.79 20.08 23.37
CA ASP A 354 -3.29 21.18 22.52
C ASP A 354 -3.69 20.73 21.11
N TRP A 355 -3.16 19.58 20.67
CA TRP A 355 -3.44 19.01 19.36
C TRP A 355 -4.71 18.18 19.28
N LEU A 356 -5.37 17.92 20.41
CA LEU A 356 -6.58 17.09 20.48
C LEU A 356 -7.67 17.60 19.55
N ARG A 357 -7.93 18.91 19.53
CA ARG A 357 -8.97 19.52 18.69
C ARG A 357 -8.76 19.20 17.21
N THR A 358 -7.53 19.35 16.73
CA THR A 358 -7.19 19.06 15.32
C THR A 358 -7.39 17.59 15.00
N VAL A 359 -6.97 16.69 15.89
CA VAL A 359 -7.13 15.24 15.73
C VAL A 359 -8.60 14.85 15.69
N VAL A 360 -9.43 15.36 16.61
CA VAL A 360 -10.88 15.07 16.61
C VAL A 360 -11.55 15.58 15.34
N GLN A 361 -11.22 16.80 14.90
CA GLN A 361 -11.75 17.35 13.64
C GLN A 361 -11.39 16.48 12.43
N GLN A 362 -10.15 16.01 12.36
CA GLN A 362 -9.71 15.13 11.29
C GLN A 362 -10.35 13.74 11.39
N LEU A 363 -10.52 13.20 12.59
CA LEU A 363 -11.20 11.92 12.80
C LEU A 363 -12.65 11.97 12.30
N VAL A 364 -13.37 13.05 12.60
CA VAL A 364 -14.72 13.28 12.07
C VAL A 364 -14.71 13.37 10.55
N GLY A 365 -13.78 14.14 9.97
CA GLY A 365 -13.63 14.23 8.51
C GLY A 365 -13.40 12.86 7.87
N LEU A 366 -12.40 12.11 8.37
CA LEU A 366 -12.08 10.76 7.90
C LEU A 366 -13.31 9.84 7.97
N GLY A 367 -14.03 9.83 9.09
CA GLY A 367 -15.22 9.01 9.28
C GLY A 367 -16.37 9.36 8.33
N VAL A 368 -16.67 10.66 8.18
CA VAL A 368 -17.73 11.12 7.27
C VAL A 368 -17.39 10.81 5.81
N GLY A 369 -16.14 11.05 5.41
CA GLY A 369 -15.67 10.72 4.06
C GLY A 369 -15.75 9.23 3.78
N ALA A 370 -15.30 8.39 4.73
CA ALA A 370 -15.34 6.94 4.59
C ALA A 370 -16.78 6.43 4.49
N LEU A 371 -17.68 6.92 5.35
CA LEU A 371 -19.10 6.57 5.31
C LEU A 371 -19.73 6.95 3.96
N ALA A 372 -19.44 8.14 3.45
CA ALA A 372 -19.95 8.57 2.15
C ALA A 372 -19.50 7.63 1.01
N ALA A 373 -18.21 7.26 0.97
CA ALA A 373 -17.71 6.32 -0.03
C ALA A 373 -18.36 4.93 0.10
N PHE A 374 -18.50 4.42 1.33
CA PHE A 374 -19.17 3.15 1.58
C PHE A 374 -20.62 3.15 1.07
N VAL A 375 -21.40 4.16 1.44
CA VAL A 375 -22.82 4.27 1.05
C VAL A 375 -22.97 4.37 -0.47
N ILE A 376 -22.07 5.10 -1.14
CA ILE A 376 -22.18 5.32 -2.59
C ILE A 376 -21.74 4.09 -3.39
N PHE A 377 -20.61 3.46 -3.01
CA PHE A 377 -19.94 2.48 -3.88
C PHE A 377 -20.01 1.03 -3.38
N VAL A 378 -20.14 0.79 -2.08
CA VAL A 378 -20.02 -0.56 -1.51
C VAL A 378 -21.36 -1.09 -1.00
N LEU A 379 -22.21 -0.21 -0.47
CA LEU A 379 -23.53 -0.59 0.02
C LEU A 379 -24.36 -1.22 -1.10
N GLY A 380 -24.99 -2.35 -0.81
CA GLY A 380 -25.79 -3.12 -1.76
C GLY A 380 -25.03 -4.20 -2.53
N SER A 381 -23.77 -4.49 -2.15
CA SER A 381 -23.02 -5.67 -2.60
C SER A 381 -23.74 -6.98 -2.26
N SER A 382 -23.72 -7.94 -3.19
CA SER A 382 -24.35 -9.26 -3.09
C SER A 382 -23.87 -10.05 -1.88
N SER A 383 -22.56 -10.01 -1.59
CA SER A 383 -21.98 -10.43 -0.33
C SER A 383 -21.38 -9.23 0.41
N SER A 384 -21.45 -9.23 1.75
CA SER A 384 -20.72 -8.28 2.59
C SER A 384 -19.24 -8.62 2.74
N GLY A 385 -18.77 -9.71 2.13
CA GLY A 385 -17.56 -10.41 2.53
C GLY A 385 -17.83 -11.14 3.85
N ASP A 386 -17.47 -12.41 3.96
CA ASP A 386 -17.71 -13.24 5.14
C ASP A 386 -16.84 -12.79 6.32
N LEU A 387 -17.15 -11.64 6.92
CA LEU A 387 -16.41 -11.06 8.03
C LEU A 387 -16.59 -11.93 9.28
N GLN A 388 -15.58 -12.74 9.57
CA GLN A 388 -15.48 -13.52 10.81
C GLN A 388 -14.63 -12.77 11.83
N ILE A 389 -15.08 -12.78 13.09
CA ILE A 389 -14.46 -12.06 14.20
C ILE A 389 -14.29 -13.03 15.37
N LEU A 390 -13.11 -13.03 15.99
CA LEU A 390 -12.77 -13.83 17.17
C LEU A 390 -12.87 -15.36 16.98
N THR A 391 -12.88 -15.85 15.75
CA THR A 391 -12.72 -17.27 15.43
C THR A 391 -11.25 -17.61 15.23
N TRP A 392 -10.89 -18.89 15.38
CA TRP A 392 -9.53 -19.39 15.15
C TRP A 392 -9.40 -20.10 13.79
N ASP A 393 -10.48 -20.15 13.03
CA ASP A 393 -10.52 -20.75 11.71
C ASP A 393 -9.97 -19.76 10.67
N TYR A 394 -9.10 -20.23 9.79
CA TYR A 394 -8.58 -19.44 8.67
C TYR A 394 -7.90 -18.11 9.09
N ARG A 395 -6.88 -18.21 9.96
CA ARG A 395 -6.12 -17.04 10.46
C ARG A 395 -4.98 -16.65 9.54
N ALA A 396 -4.55 -15.39 9.63
CA ALA A 396 -3.35 -14.94 8.93
C ALA A 396 -2.10 -15.73 9.30
N SER A 397 -1.99 -16.22 10.54
CA SER A 397 -0.87 -17.07 10.95
C SER A 397 -0.90 -18.41 10.23
N SER A 398 -2.08 -19.00 10.03
CA SER A 398 -2.29 -20.26 9.31
C SER A 398 -1.92 -20.11 7.84
N VAL A 399 -2.36 -19.02 7.18
CA VAL A 399 -1.99 -18.77 5.76
C VAL A 399 -0.49 -18.53 5.59
N GLN A 400 0.16 -17.97 6.60
CA GLN A 400 1.63 -17.83 6.62
C GLN A 400 2.34 -19.07 7.13
N GLY A 401 1.58 -20.05 7.61
CA GLY A 401 2.10 -21.30 8.07
C GLY A 401 2.90 -21.22 9.38
N LEU A 402 2.58 -20.25 10.22
CA LEU A 402 3.26 -20.01 11.50
C LEU A 402 2.63 -20.84 12.64
N ASP A 403 1.56 -21.57 12.35
CA ASP A 403 0.84 -22.37 13.34
C ASP A 403 1.70 -23.54 13.83
N LEU A 404 1.71 -23.75 15.14
CA LEU A 404 2.48 -24.81 15.80
C LEU A 404 1.69 -26.13 15.95
N SER A 405 0.41 -26.10 15.63
CA SER A 405 -0.52 -27.23 15.58
C SER A 405 -1.77 -26.79 14.82
N SER A 406 -2.55 -27.73 14.27
CA SER A 406 -3.81 -27.46 13.57
C SER A 406 -5.00 -27.18 14.51
N VAL A 407 -4.82 -27.31 15.82
CA VAL A 407 -5.87 -26.96 16.81
C VAL A 407 -5.72 -25.52 17.29
N TRP A 408 -6.78 -24.99 17.92
CA TRP A 408 -6.90 -23.58 18.32
C TRP A 408 -5.68 -23.00 19.05
N TRP A 409 -5.01 -23.76 19.94
CA TRP A 409 -3.85 -23.25 20.68
C TRP A 409 -2.61 -23.12 19.78
N GLY A 410 -2.48 -23.98 18.77
CA GLY A 410 -1.41 -23.93 17.77
C GLY A 410 -1.52 -22.68 16.90
N THR A 411 -2.74 -22.35 16.48
CA THR A 411 -3.06 -21.12 15.76
C THR A 411 -2.92 -19.87 16.64
N ALA A 412 -3.31 -19.94 17.92
CA ALA A 412 -3.10 -18.84 18.85
C ALA A 412 -1.60 -18.53 19.04
N LEU A 413 -0.75 -19.54 19.18
CA LEU A 413 0.70 -19.36 19.23
C LEU A 413 1.26 -18.87 17.88
N GLY A 414 0.75 -19.36 16.75
CA GLY A 414 1.06 -18.82 15.42
C GLY A 414 0.73 -17.33 15.30
N THR A 415 -0.38 -16.90 15.88
CA THR A 415 -0.81 -15.49 15.93
C THR A 415 0.13 -14.63 16.78
N VAL A 416 0.66 -15.18 17.90
CA VAL A 416 1.73 -14.54 18.68
C VAL A 416 3.00 -14.40 17.84
N LEU A 417 3.43 -15.46 17.15
CA LEU A 417 4.62 -15.43 16.29
C LEU A 417 4.46 -14.42 15.16
N LEU A 418 3.29 -14.35 14.53
CA LEU A 418 2.97 -13.33 13.54
C LEU A 418 3.05 -11.91 14.11
N THR A 419 2.53 -11.70 15.32
CA THR A 419 2.65 -10.40 16.01
C THR A 419 4.12 -10.02 16.23
N LEU A 420 4.97 -10.98 16.61
CA LEU A 420 6.42 -10.81 16.75
C LEU A 420 7.14 -10.57 15.41
N ALA A 421 6.56 -11.00 14.29
CA ALA A 421 7.06 -10.71 12.95
C ALA A 421 6.75 -9.28 12.49
N ILE A 422 5.60 -8.72 12.93
CA ILE A 422 5.10 -7.39 12.54
C ILE A 422 5.79 -6.26 13.33
N ILE A 423 5.91 -6.42 14.65
CA ILE A 423 6.38 -5.38 15.58
C ILE A 423 7.81 -4.85 15.31
N PRO A 424 8.80 -5.64 14.85
CA PRO A 424 10.18 -5.18 14.67
C PRO A 424 10.31 -3.89 13.85
N ARG A 425 9.44 -3.69 12.85
CA ARG A 425 9.38 -2.47 12.04
C ARG A 425 9.09 -1.21 12.86
N ALA A 426 8.32 -1.33 13.94
CA ALA A 426 7.98 -0.24 14.86
C ALA A 426 9.00 -0.05 16.00
N GLY A 427 10.06 -0.88 16.06
CA GLY A 427 10.99 -0.91 17.20
C GLY A 427 11.60 0.44 17.56
N GLY A 428 11.84 1.34 16.59
CA GLY A 428 12.45 2.65 16.86
C GLY A 428 11.48 3.66 17.45
N THR A 429 10.16 3.44 17.35
CA THR A 429 9.15 4.37 17.84
C THR A 429 9.22 4.60 19.36
N ILE A 430 9.83 3.67 20.11
CA ILE A 430 10.11 3.80 21.54
C ILE A 430 11.03 5.00 21.87
N GLY A 431 11.82 5.46 20.89
CA GLY A 431 12.67 6.64 20.99
C GLY A 431 11.96 7.97 20.75
N LEU A 432 10.66 7.96 20.43
CA LEU A 432 9.90 9.18 20.21
C LEU A 432 9.64 9.92 21.53
N PRO A 433 9.55 11.27 21.51
CA PRO A 433 9.28 12.05 22.71
C PRO A 433 7.95 11.63 23.34
N ARG A 434 8.00 11.34 24.64
CA ARG A 434 6.81 11.03 25.43
C ARG A 434 5.79 12.16 25.30
N ARG A 435 4.51 11.78 25.23
CA ARG A 435 3.36 12.69 25.13
C ARG A 435 3.34 13.61 23.88
N SER A 436 4.11 13.28 22.84
CA SER A 436 4.06 14.00 21.55
C SER A 436 2.99 13.44 20.62
N ALA A 437 2.51 14.25 19.66
CA ALA A 437 1.62 13.79 18.61
C ALA A 437 2.23 12.65 17.78
N GLY A 438 3.55 12.68 17.54
CA GLY A 438 4.26 11.60 16.85
C GLY A 438 4.26 10.29 17.63
N ALA A 439 4.45 10.33 18.94
CA ALA A 439 4.35 9.14 19.79
C ALA A 439 2.92 8.58 19.87
N ALA A 440 1.91 9.46 19.94
CA ALA A 440 0.51 9.04 19.90
C ALA A 440 0.14 8.40 18.54
N LEU A 441 0.60 8.99 17.44
CA LEU A 441 0.40 8.43 16.09
C LEU A 441 1.08 7.06 15.96
N ALA A 442 2.33 6.93 16.42
CA ALA A 442 3.04 5.65 16.42
C ALA A 442 2.29 4.59 17.23
N ALA A 443 1.79 4.92 18.42
CA ALA A 443 0.99 4.01 19.24
C ALA A 443 -0.29 3.59 18.51
N GLY A 444 -1.00 4.54 17.90
CA GLY A 444 -2.19 4.27 17.10
C GLY A 444 -1.92 3.35 15.92
N LEU A 445 -0.83 3.59 15.17
CA LEU A 445 -0.42 2.76 14.04
C LEU A 445 0.00 1.35 14.48
N VAL A 446 0.71 1.20 15.61
CA VAL A 446 1.06 -0.13 16.16
C VAL A 446 -0.20 -0.89 16.56
N VAL A 447 -1.14 -0.24 17.24
CA VAL A 447 -2.42 -0.85 17.61
C VAL A 447 -3.20 -1.26 16.36
N ALA A 448 -3.27 -0.38 15.36
CA ALA A 448 -3.96 -0.67 14.09
C ALA A 448 -3.31 -1.79 13.28
N SER A 449 -2.00 -2.02 13.42
CA SER A 449 -1.29 -3.15 12.80
C SER A 449 -1.57 -4.47 13.48
N VAL A 450 -1.62 -4.49 14.82
CA VAL A 450 -1.67 -5.74 15.60
C VAL A 450 -3.09 -6.17 15.91
N ALA A 451 -3.98 -5.24 16.27
CA ALA A 451 -5.34 -5.59 16.70
C ALA A 451 -6.13 -6.42 15.67
N PRO A 452 -6.08 -6.12 14.35
CA PRO A 452 -6.79 -6.93 13.35
C PRO A 452 -6.34 -8.39 13.29
N VAL A 453 -5.04 -8.65 13.50
CA VAL A 453 -4.46 -10.02 13.55
C VAL A 453 -4.98 -10.83 14.73
N TRP A 454 -5.52 -10.17 15.76
CA TRP A 454 -6.14 -10.82 16.91
C TRP A 454 -7.66 -10.87 16.83
N ILE A 455 -8.29 -9.85 16.24
CA ILE A 455 -9.74 -9.69 16.24
C ILE A 455 -10.39 -10.32 15.00
N LEU A 456 -9.83 -10.11 13.82
CA LEU A 456 -10.43 -10.58 12.57
C LEU A 456 -9.99 -12.02 12.29
N SER A 457 -10.80 -12.79 11.56
CA SER A 457 -10.45 -14.11 11.03
C SER A 457 -10.70 -14.13 9.54
N GLN A 458 -9.77 -13.58 8.78
CA GLN A 458 -9.94 -13.27 7.34
C GLN A 458 -8.72 -13.69 6.52
N GLY A 459 -7.91 -14.61 7.05
CA GLY A 459 -6.69 -15.08 6.42
C GLY A 459 -5.73 -13.94 6.06
N VAL A 460 -5.34 -13.84 4.80
CA VAL A 460 -4.41 -12.80 4.31
C VAL A 460 -4.92 -11.39 4.61
N ASN A 461 -6.24 -11.17 4.67
CA ASN A 461 -6.80 -9.83 4.77
C ASN A 461 -6.47 -9.12 6.09
N GLU A 462 -6.19 -9.86 7.16
CA GLU A 462 -5.77 -9.31 8.45
C GLU A 462 -4.42 -8.57 8.34
N LEU A 463 -3.56 -8.98 7.41
CA LEU A 463 -2.20 -8.48 7.23
C LEU A 463 -2.18 -7.13 6.50
N TRP A 464 -3.20 -6.81 5.71
CA TRP A 464 -3.30 -5.55 4.97
C TRP A 464 -3.37 -4.33 5.89
N PHE A 465 -3.84 -4.49 7.12
CA PHE A 465 -3.84 -3.42 8.12
C PHE A 465 -2.40 -3.10 8.57
N ALA A 466 -1.61 -4.12 8.90
CA ALA A 466 -0.21 -3.94 9.25
C ALA A 466 0.63 -3.39 8.08
N VAL A 467 0.32 -3.75 6.84
CA VAL A 467 0.97 -3.17 5.65
C VAL A 467 0.59 -1.70 5.45
N ALA A 468 -0.70 -1.35 5.60
CA ALA A 468 -1.15 0.04 5.45
C ALA A 468 -0.53 0.99 6.51
N ALA A 469 -0.23 0.48 7.71
CA ALA A 469 0.48 1.23 8.73
C ALA A 469 2.01 1.30 8.52
N ALA A 470 2.57 0.48 7.63
CA ALA A 470 4.02 0.26 7.54
C ALA A 470 4.80 1.49 7.06
N ALA A 471 4.32 2.19 6.04
CA ALA A 471 5.00 3.38 5.51
C ALA A 471 5.15 4.52 6.55
N PRO A 472 4.09 4.94 7.27
CA PRO A 472 4.26 5.94 8.33
C PRO A 472 5.04 5.40 9.53
N LEU A 473 4.92 4.12 9.89
CA LEU A 473 5.74 3.51 10.93
C LEU A 473 7.22 3.52 10.57
N ALA A 474 7.59 3.29 9.30
CA ALA A 474 8.98 3.34 8.86
C ALA A 474 9.62 4.71 9.11
N VAL A 475 8.90 5.80 8.80
CA VAL A 475 9.33 7.19 9.06
C VAL A 475 9.52 7.41 10.57
N LEU A 476 8.50 7.10 11.37
CA LEU A 476 8.50 7.34 12.82
C LEU A 476 9.54 6.48 13.55
N SER A 477 9.71 5.23 13.11
CA SER A 477 10.66 4.27 13.66
C SER A 477 12.09 4.69 13.38
N ALA A 478 12.43 5.09 12.15
CA ALA A 478 13.76 5.59 11.83
C ALA A 478 14.10 6.87 12.62
N MET A 479 13.17 7.82 12.71
CA MET A 479 13.36 9.05 13.51
C MET A 479 13.52 8.78 15.01
N GLY A 480 12.74 7.84 15.55
CA GLY A 480 12.85 7.44 16.94
C GLY A 480 14.17 6.71 17.22
N LEU A 481 14.64 5.87 16.31
CA LEU A 481 15.95 5.21 16.43
C LEU A 481 17.10 6.23 16.44
N GLU A 482 17.07 7.22 15.54
CA GLU A 482 18.07 8.28 15.54
C GLU A 482 18.12 9.01 16.88
N ARG A 483 16.95 9.34 17.46
CA ARG A 483 16.87 9.98 18.78
C ARG A 483 17.50 9.14 19.88
N LEU A 484 17.30 7.82 19.87
CA LEU A 484 17.95 6.92 20.82
C LEU A 484 19.47 6.99 20.70
N TRP A 485 20.00 6.92 19.47
CA TRP A 485 21.45 6.99 19.25
C TRP A 485 22.05 8.34 19.65
N VAL A 486 21.42 9.45 19.27
CA VAL A 486 21.85 10.81 19.64
C VAL A 486 21.87 10.99 21.16
N ALA A 487 20.89 10.44 21.88
CA ALA A 487 20.86 10.49 23.34
C ALA A 487 22.04 9.75 24.02
N THR A 488 22.73 8.88 23.29
CA THR A 488 23.82 8.04 23.82
C THR A 488 25.22 8.43 23.33
N GLU A 489 25.34 9.44 22.45
CA GLU A 489 26.62 9.90 21.87
C GLU A 489 27.68 10.34 22.91
N VAL A 490 27.27 10.62 24.15
CA VAL A 490 28.15 11.00 25.27
C VAL A 490 28.93 9.80 25.84
N THR A 491 28.52 8.55 25.56
CA THR A 491 29.14 7.36 26.15
C THR A 491 30.43 6.94 25.41
N ARG A 492 31.56 6.87 26.13
CA ARG A 492 32.87 6.39 25.64
C ARG A 492 32.80 4.88 25.35
N GLY A 493 32.23 4.51 24.21
CA GLY A 493 32.00 3.11 23.81
C GLY A 493 30.92 2.94 22.74
N ALA A 494 30.06 3.95 22.55
CA ALA A 494 28.92 3.89 21.63
C ALA A 494 29.31 3.64 20.16
N LYS A 495 30.52 4.01 19.72
CA LYS A 495 30.87 4.05 18.29
C LYS A 495 30.79 2.70 17.55
N ARG A 496 31.02 1.58 18.24
CA ARG A 496 31.03 0.23 17.62
C ARG A 496 29.66 -0.45 17.65
N TRP A 497 28.83 -0.12 18.63
CA TRP A 497 27.55 -0.81 18.88
C TRP A 497 26.51 -0.67 17.76
N PRO A 498 26.35 0.47 17.06
CA PRO A 498 25.45 0.56 15.91
C PRO A 498 25.77 -0.47 14.83
N TRP A 499 27.06 -0.68 14.55
CA TRP A 499 27.52 -1.64 13.54
C TRP A 499 27.32 -3.08 13.98
N ILE A 500 27.61 -3.40 15.24
CA ILE A 500 27.37 -4.73 15.80
C ILE A 500 25.86 -5.05 15.77
N ALA A 501 25.02 -4.09 16.19
CA ALA A 501 23.57 -4.26 16.19
C ALA A 501 23.00 -4.37 14.78
N ALA A 502 23.48 -3.56 13.82
CA ALA A 502 23.08 -3.68 12.43
C ALA A 502 23.52 -5.03 11.83
N GLY A 503 24.75 -5.47 12.10
CA GLY A 503 25.25 -6.78 11.68
C GLY A 503 24.39 -7.92 12.24
N ALA A 504 24.06 -7.88 13.54
CA ALA A 504 23.16 -8.84 14.15
C ALA A 504 21.75 -8.81 13.52
N GLY A 505 21.23 -7.62 13.20
CA GLY A 505 19.94 -7.49 12.51
C GLY A 505 19.94 -8.14 11.13
N VAL A 506 21.01 -7.94 10.35
CA VAL A 506 21.19 -8.58 9.03
C VAL A 506 21.30 -10.10 9.17
N VAL A 507 22.10 -10.59 10.12
CA VAL A 507 22.26 -12.03 10.38
C VAL A 507 20.94 -12.66 10.80
N SER A 508 20.19 -12.05 11.72
CA SER A 508 18.87 -12.54 12.12
C SER A 508 17.88 -12.59 10.94
N ALA A 509 17.90 -11.60 10.04
CA ALA A 509 17.07 -11.61 8.84
C ALA A 509 17.49 -12.70 7.85
N LEU A 510 18.80 -12.90 7.64
CA LEU A 510 19.34 -13.98 6.81
C LEU A 510 18.92 -15.36 7.34
N LEU A 511 19.08 -15.58 8.65
CA LEU A 511 18.67 -16.83 9.29
C LEU A 511 17.16 -17.06 9.14
N ALA A 512 16.34 -16.02 9.33
CA ALA A 512 14.89 -16.13 9.13
C ALA A 512 14.53 -16.46 7.68
N ALA A 513 15.23 -15.87 6.71
CA ALA A 513 15.04 -16.18 5.30
C ALA A 513 15.49 -17.60 4.94
N LEU A 514 16.54 -18.14 5.58
CA LEU A 514 17.00 -19.52 5.39
C LEU A 514 16.02 -20.56 5.96
N LEU A 515 15.26 -20.21 7.01
CA LEU A 515 14.21 -21.08 7.54
C LEU A 515 12.96 -21.08 6.65
N TRP A 516 12.77 -20.09 5.79
CA TRP A 516 11.55 -19.94 4.99
C TRP A 516 11.26 -21.13 4.05
N PRO A 517 12.24 -21.69 3.30
CA PRO A 517 12.01 -22.85 2.43
C PRO A 517 11.75 -24.15 3.19
N SER A 518 11.94 -24.19 4.51
CA SER A 518 11.91 -25.43 5.31
C SER A 518 10.50 -25.89 5.73
N GLY A 519 9.42 -25.29 5.19
CA GLY A 519 8.05 -25.68 5.54
C GLY A 519 6.96 -25.27 4.54
N SER A 520 5.90 -26.08 4.45
CA SER A 520 4.65 -25.85 3.69
C SER A 520 3.53 -25.39 4.62
N SER A 521 2.58 -24.56 4.14
CA SER A 521 1.52 -23.90 4.95
C SER A 521 0.81 -24.84 5.93
N ASP A 522 0.76 -26.12 5.58
CA ASP A 522 -0.10 -27.11 6.21
C ASP A 522 0.64 -27.98 7.26
N VAL A 523 1.94 -27.73 7.49
CA VAL A 523 2.76 -28.52 8.43
C VAL A 523 3.54 -27.64 9.40
N VAL A 524 3.52 -28.05 10.68
CA VAL A 524 4.36 -27.50 11.75
C VAL A 524 5.82 -27.61 11.31
N SER A 525 6.46 -26.48 11.07
CA SER A 525 7.77 -26.43 10.43
C SER A 525 8.70 -25.44 11.11
N LEU A 526 10.00 -25.63 10.87
CA LEU A 526 11.04 -24.77 11.42
C LEU A 526 10.89 -23.30 11.01
N ARG A 527 10.12 -23.00 9.95
CA ARG A 527 9.81 -21.62 9.55
C ARG A 527 9.09 -20.82 10.63
N ALA A 528 8.31 -21.48 11.50
CA ALA A 528 7.60 -20.82 12.60
C ALA A 528 8.57 -20.18 13.63
N LEU A 529 9.84 -20.60 13.63
CA LEU A 529 10.89 -19.97 14.45
C LEU A 529 11.44 -18.67 13.82
N GLY A 530 11.19 -18.42 12.54
CA GLY A 530 11.65 -17.24 11.82
C GLY A 530 11.37 -15.93 12.55
N PRO A 531 10.13 -15.68 13.02
CA PRO A 531 9.78 -14.48 13.78
C PRO A 531 10.53 -14.31 15.09
N LEU A 532 11.07 -15.37 15.70
CA LEU A 532 11.81 -15.30 16.96
C LEU A 532 13.26 -14.84 16.79
N LEU A 533 13.87 -15.08 15.62
CA LEU A 533 15.29 -14.82 15.39
C LEU A 533 15.73 -13.36 15.57
N PRO A 534 14.96 -12.33 15.16
CA PRO A 534 15.31 -10.94 15.46
C PRO A 534 15.27 -10.64 16.95
N TRP A 535 14.33 -11.22 17.69
CA TRP A 535 14.17 -11.00 19.13
C TRP A 535 15.29 -11.69 19.92
N ILE A 536 15.66 -12.90 19.53
CA ILE A 536 16.80 -13.62 20.12
C ILE A 536 18.09 -12.84 19.85
N GLY A 537 18.34 -12.46 18.59
CA GLY A 537 19.51 -11.66 18.21
C GLY A 537 19.58 -10.33 18.97
N ALA A 538 18.44 -9.63 19.07
CA ALA A 538 18.36 -8.36 19.80
C ALA A 538 18.66 -8.55 21.29
N SER A 539 18.09 -9.58 21.91
CA SER A 539 18.26 -9.88 23.34
C SER A 539 19.69 -10.27 23.67
N VAL A 540 20.35 -11.07 22.81
CA VAL A 540 21.75 -11.45 23.00
C VAL A 540 22.66 -10.23 22.95
N VAL A 541 22.55 -9.40 21.91
CA VAL A 541 23.43 -8.22 21.78
C VAL A 541 23.15 -7.21 22.89
N ALA A 542 21.88 -6.96 23.22
CA ALA A 542 21.48 -6.10 24.32
C ALA A 542 21.97 -6.62 25.69
N GLY A 543 21.97 -7.94 25.91
CA GLY A 543 22.52 -8.58 27.10
C GLY A 543 24.03 -8.36 27.23
N VAL A 544 24.79 -8.51 26.15
CA VAL A 544 26.24 -8.22 26.15
C VAL A 544 26.51 -6.73 26.46
N VAL A 545 25.70 -5.82 25.92
CA VAL A 545 25.78 -4.38 26.24
C VAL A 545 25.54 -4.13 27.73
N TRP A 546 24.53 -4.79 28.30
CA TRP A 546 24.17 -4.68 29.70
C TRP A 546 25.29 -5.18 30.61
N LEU A 547 25.90 -6.34 30.28
CA LEU A 547 27.03 -6.92 31.03
C LEU A 547 28.32 -6.09 30.95
N ARG A 548 28.46 -5.22 29.94
CA ARG A 548 29.61 -4.29 29.78
C ARG A 548 29.35 -2.91 30.40
N ASP A 549 28.45 -2.83 31.38
CA ASP A 549 28.03 -1.61 32.09
C ASP A 549 27.61 -0.45 31.16
N SER A 550 27.20 -0.76 29.93
CA SER A 550 26.78 0.21 28.93
C SER A 550 25.26 0.32 28.86
N ARG A 551 24.59 0.33 30.02
CA ARG A 551 23.12 0.26 30.15
C ARG A 551 22.34 1.26 29.26
N PRO A 552 22.78 2.51 29.05
CA PRO A 552 22.09 3.45 28.16
C PRO A 552 22.01 2.98 26.70
N LEU A 553 22.87 2.06 26.28
CA LEU A 553 22.93 1.53 24.90
C LEU A 553 21.98 0.34 24.67
N VAL A 554 21.39 -0.24 25.71
CA VAL A 554 20.54 -1.44 25.60
C VAL A 554 19.37 -1.20 24.65
N LEU A 555 18.66 -0.08 24.85
CA LEU A 555 17.48 0.27 24.05
C LEU A 555 17.79 0.58 22.58
N PRO A 556 18.76 1.48 22.24
CA PRO A 556 19.13 1.72 20.84
C PRO A 556 19.66 0.46 20.15
N VAL A 557 20.42 -0.39 20.84
CA VAL A 557 20.92 -1.65 20.28
C VAL A 557 19.76 -2.59 19.95
N LEU A 558 18.87 -2.85 20.91
CA LEU A 558 17.70 -3.70 20.70
C LEU A 558 16.85 -3.19 19.52
N ALA A 559 16.53 -1.89 19.51
CA ALA A 559 15.78 -1.27 18.43
C ALA A 559 16.51 -1.37 17.07
N THR A 560 17.84 -1.20 17.05
CA THR A 560 18.63 -1.32 15.81
C THR A 560 18.55 -2.73 15.23
N VAL A 561 18.74 -3.78 16.06
CA VAL A 561 18.65 -5.16 15.58
C VAL A 561 17.28 -5.42 14.96
N LEU A 562 16.20 -5.10 15.67
CA LEU A 562 14.83 -5.33 15.22
C LEU A 562 14.48 -4.58 13.92
N ILE A 563 14.83 -3.28 13.84
CA ILE A 563 14.51 -2.46 12.67
C ILE A 563 15.35 -2.88 11.46
N VAL A 564 16.64 -3.17 11.65
CA VAL A 564 17.50 -3.63 10.55
C VAL A 564 17.04 -5.01 10.06
N SER A 565 16.66 -5.92 10.96
CA SER A 565 16.03 -7.18 10.57
C SER A 565 14.75 -6.93 9.75
N ALA A 566 13.90 -6.00 10.17
CA ALA A 566 12.67 -5.65 9.43
C ALA A 566 12.96 -5.03 8.06
N ALA A 567 13.99 -4.16 7.95
CA ALA A 567 14.37 -3.52 6.69
C ALA A 567 14.94 -4.50 5.67
N VAL A 568 15.55 -5.58 6.15
CA VAL A 568 16.25 -6.57 5.32
C VAL A 568 15.40 -7.82 5.08
N GLY A 569 14.43 -8.12 5.96
CA GLY A 569 13.72 -9.39 6.03
C GLY A 569 13.09 -9.89 4.72
N ARG A 570 12.61 -9.00 3.85
CA ARG A 570 12.07 -9.36 2.52
C ARG A 570 12.98 -9.00 1.35
N GLY A 571 14.07 -8.28 1.61
CA GLY A 571 15.11 -8.05 0.59
C GLY A 571 15.94 -9.31 0.30
N ILE A 572 15.84 -10.35 1.14
CA ILE A 572 16.73 -11.52 1.14
C ILE A 572 16.03 -12.83 0.77
N THR A 573 14.70 -12.85 0.58
CA THR A 573 13.98 -14.08 0.26
C THR A 573 14.49 -14.74 -1.03
N VAL A 574 14.87 -16.02 -0.90
CA VAL A 574 15.93 -16.78 -1.61
C VAL A 574 15.62 -17.13 -3.09
N ALA A 575 14.61 -16.53 -3.71
CA ALA A 575 14.21 -16.82 -5.10
C ALA A 575 14.16 -15.58 -6.01
N GLY A 576 14.99 -14.57 -5.74
CA GLY A 576 15.04 -13.35 -6.59
C GLY A 576 13.90 -12.35 -6.32
N ASP A 577 13.11 -12.57 -5.28
CA ASP A 577 11.90 -11.82 -4.92
C ASP A 577 12.19 -10.66 -3.95
N VAL A 578 13.18 -9.82 -4.26
CA VAL A 578 13.58 -8.69 -3.39
C VAL A 578 12.41 -7.72 -3.20
N GLY A 579 11.84 -7.69 -1.99
CA GLY A 579 10.68 -6.84 -1.68
C GLY A 579 9.39 -7.27 -2.38
N LEU A 580 9.30 -8.53 -2.83
CA LEU A 580 8.15 -9.01 -3.60
C LEU A 580 7.30 -9.94 -2.77
N GLU A 581 5.98 -9.81 -2.89
CA GLU A 581 5.03 -10.83 -2.47
C GLU A 581 4.98 -11.90 -3.57
N SER A 582 4.89 -13.18 -3.22
CA SER A 582 4.59 -14.21 -4.23
C SER A 582 3.64 -15.22 -3.63
N SER A 583 2.34 -14.95 -3.82
CA SER A 583 1.28 -15.96 -3.59
C SER A 583 1.35 -17.11 -4.61
N THR A 584 2.22 -17.00 -5.62
CA THR A 584 2.49 -17.98 -6.68
C THR A 584 3.94 -18.50 -6.68
N GLY A 585 4.72 -18.21 -5.64
CA GLY A 585 6.10 -18.69 -5.53
C GLY A 585 6.18 -20.22 -5.47
N PRO A 586 7.32 -20.84 -5.85
CA PRO A 586 7.50 -22.30 -5.90
C PRO A 586 7.27 -23.04 -4.56
N ASN A 587 7.12 -22.30 -3.46
CA ASN A 587 6.84 -22.84 -2.12
C ASN A 587 5.36 -22.70 -1.71
N VAL A 588 4.49 -22.24 -2.61
CA VAL A 588 3.04 -22.23 -2.41
C VAL A 588 2.46 -23.46 -3.12
N SER A 589 2.81 -24.64 -2.60
CA SER A 589 1.98 -25.82 -2.82
C SER A 589 0.70 -25.60 -2.02
N VAL A 590 -0.34 -25.03 -2.65
CA VAL A 590 -1.69 -25.14 -2.10
C VAL A 590 -2.22 -26.48 -2.59
N SER A 591 -1.93 -27.50 -1.80
CA SER A 591 -2.72 -28.71 -1.80
C SER A 591 -4.15 -28.34 -1.43
N SER A 592 -5.12 -28.82 -2.22
CA SER A 592 -6.53 -28.89 -1.84
C SER A 592 -6.67 -29.43 -0.41
N PRO A 593 -7.57 -28.90 0.44
CA PRO A 593 -7.78 -29.47 1.76
C PRO A 593 -8.23 -30.91 1.60
N VAL A 594 -7.56 -31.75 2.37
CA VAL A 594 -7.94 -33.12 2.69
C VAL A 594 -9.42 -33.12 3.06
N GLU A 595 -10.21 -33.85 2.28
CA GLU A 595 -11.53 -34.38 2.67
C GLU A 595 -11.44 -34.82 4.13
N THR A 596 -12.11 -34.09 5.02
CA THR A 596 -12.19 -34.42 6.44
C THR A 596 -12.84 -35.78 6.56
N LYS A 597 -12.00 -36.81 6.63
CA LYS A 597 -12.43 -38.15 6.99
C LYS A 597 -12.81 -38.09 8.46
N ASP A 598 -14.12 -38.07 8.71
CA ASP A 598 -14.72 -38.19 10.03
C ASP A 598 -14.05 -39.34 10.82
N PRO A 599 -13.53 -39.12 12.04
CA PRO A 599 -12.90 -40.19 12.81
C PRO A 599 -13.91 -41.12 13.53
N ASP A 600 -15.22 -40.87 13.46
CA ASP A 600 -16.23 -41.54 14.30
C ASP A 600 -17.26 -42.40 13.53
N ALA A 601 -16.90 -42.95 12.37
CA ALA A 601 -17.76 -43.91 11.68
C ALA A 601 -17.37 -45.37 11.99
N SER A 602 -17.57 -45.80 13.25
CA SER A 602 -17.69 -47.22 13.58
C SER A 602 -19.17 -47.62 13.68
N GLY A 603 -19.66 -48.39 12.71
CA GLY A 603 -20.77 -49.33 12.90
C GLY A 603 -22.12 -49.01 12.26
N THR A 604 -22.53 -49.92 11.36
CA THR A 604 -23.90 -50.42 11.09
C THR A 604 -24.93 -49.54 10.37
N THR A 605 -25.20 -49.94 9.11
CA THR A 605 -26.52 -50.11 8.43
C THR A 605 -27.76 -49.46 9.08
N ASP A 606 -28.40 -48.50 8.42
CA ASP A 606 -29.63 -48.72 7.60
C ASP A 606 -30.22 -47.39 7.09
N ALA A 607 -30.97 -47.50 6.00
CA ALA A 607 -31.51 -46.44 5.16
C ALA A 607 -32.56 -45.52 5.84
N THR A 608 -32.43 -44.20 5.67
CA THR A 608 -33.52 -43.31 5.21
C THR A 608 -32.93 -42.00 4.69
N GLN A 609 -33.01 -41.77 3.37
CA GLN A 609 -32.64 -40.48 2.75
C GLN A 609 -33.76 -39.47 3.01
N ALA A 610 -33.45 -38.43 3.80
CA ALA A 610 -34.10 -37.13 3.72
C ALA A 610 -33.14 -36.18 2.96
N PRO A 611 -33.64 -35.23 2.14
CA PRO A 611 -32.75 -34.28 1.48
C PRO A 611 -32.18 -33.35 2.54
N ALA A 612 -30.89 -33.47 2.81
CA ALA A 612 -30.15 -32.50 3.59
C ALA A 612 -30.07 -31.19 2.78
N ASP A 613 -30.44 -30.09 3.42
CA ASP A 613 -30.17 -28.74 2.91
C ASP A 613 -28.67 -28.63 2.56
N PRO A 614 -28.30 -27.99 1.43
CA PRO A 614 -26.91 -27.82 1.09
C PRO A 614 -26.24 -26.95 2.17
N GLU A 615 -25.20 -27.51 2.80
CA GLU A 615 -24.29 -26.80 3.68
C GLU A 615 -23.78 -25.52 2.97
N PRO A 616 -23.65 -24.39 3.68
CA PRO A 616 -23.06 -23.20 3.11
C PRO A 616 -21.58 -23.47 2.83
N GLN A 617 -21.26 -23.68 1.55
CA GLN A 617 -19.89 -23.76 1.05
C GLN A 617 -19.12 -22.52 1.49
N SER A 618 -17.95 -22.73 2.10
CA SER A 618 -17.06 -21.64 2.46
C SER A 618 -16.62 -20.92 1.18
N ALA A 619 -16.88 -19.62 1.08
CA ALA A 619 -16.78 -18.88 -0.18
C ALA A 619 -15.34 -18.69 -0.72
N ASN A 620 -14.33 -19.31 -0.10
CA ASN A 620 -12.91 -19.07 -0.38
C ASN A 620 -12.11 -20.31 -0.80
N GLU A 621 -12.69 -21.52 -0.78
CA GLU A 621 -11.91 -22.76 -0.99
C GLU A 621 -11.61 -23.07 -2.46
N ASP A 622 -12.43 -22.63 -3.42
CA ASP A 622 -12.26 -22.92 -4.86
C ASP A 622 -11.96 -21.71 -5.75
N MET A 623 -11.68 -20.54 -5.17
CA MET A 623 -11.65 -19.28 -5.90
C MET A 623 -10.43 -19.09 -6.83
N ARG A 624 -9.53 -20.07 -6.93
CA ARG A 624 -8.36 -20.01 -7.82
C ARG A 624 -8.72 -20.55 -9.20
N VAL A 625 -9.24 -19.65 -10.04
CA VAL A 625 -9.32 -19.84 -11.50
C VAL A 625 -7.97 -20.40 -11.98
N GLY A 626 -7.98 -21.61 -12.53
CA GLY A 626 -6.77 -22.25 -13.05
C GLY A 626 -6.04 -21.37 -14.07
N SER A 627 -4.72 -21.53 -14.19
CA SER A 627 -3.91 -20.83 -15.17
C SER A 627 -4.50 -20.97 -16.57
N ILE A 628 -4.97 -19.87 -17.15
CA ILE A 628 -5.53 -19.87 -18.50
C ILE A 628 -4.37 -19.87 -19.47
N GLU A 629 -4.34 -20.86 -20.36
CA GLU A 629 -3.41 -20.86 -21.48
C GLU A 629 -3.81 -19.75 -22.46
N TRP A 630 -3.26 -18.54 -22.28
CA TRP A 630 -3.54 -17.38 -23.15
C TRP A 630 -2.54 -17.33 -24.30
N SER A 631 -3.00 -17.63 -25.52
CA SER A 631 -2.12 -17.70 -26.70
C SER A 631 -1.94 -16.35 -27.39
N VAL A 632 -0.94 -16.27 -28.28
CA VAL A 632 -0.70 -15.08 -29.11
C VAL A 632 -1.90 -14.80 -30.03
N GLU A 633 -2.53 -15.85 -30.56
CA GLU A 633 -3.72 -15.76 -31.42
C GLU A 633 -4.92 -15.20 -30.64
N ARG A 634 -5.12 -15.61 -29.38
CA ARG A 634 -6.15 -15.05 -28.50
C ARG A 634 -5.92 -13.55 -28.25
N ASN A 635 -4.67 -13.13 -28.08
CA ASN A 635 -4.33 -11.72 -27.96
C ASN A 635 -4.64 -10.94 -29.25
N GLN A 636 -4.30 -11.49 -30.42
CA GLN A 636 -4.63 -10.88 -31.72
C GLN A 636 -6.15 -10.78 -31.93
N ALA A 637 -6.90 -11.82 -31.58
CA ALA A 637 -8.36 -11.82 -31.64
C ALA A 637 -8.97 -10.77 -30.70
N ALA A 638 -8.44 -10.64 -29.48
CA ALA A 638 -8.88 -9.62 -28.52
C ALA A 638 -8.61 -8.20 -29.03
N VAL A 639 -7.42 -7.95 -29.62
CA VAL A 639 -7.08 -6.67 -30.25
C VAL A 639 -7.99 -6.37 -31.44
N TRP A 640 -8.25 -7.37 -32.30
CA TRP A 640 -9.17 -7.23 -33.40
C TRP A 640 -10.57 -6.88 -32.90
N LEU A 641 -11.08 -7.59 -31.89
CA LEU A 641 -12.41 -7.33 -31.34
C LEU A 641 -12.51 -5.92 -30.75
N ARG A 642 -11.52 -5.50 -29.96
CA ARG A 642 -11.46 -4.14 -29.40
C ARG A 642 -11.48 -3.04 -30.46
N ASN A 643 -10.86 -3.29 -31.62
CA ASN A 643 -10.76 -2.31 -32.69
C ASN A 643 -11.99 -2.29 -33.62
N ASN A 644 -12.82 -3.35 -33.59
CA ASN A 644 -13.93 -3.52 -34.53
C ASN A 644 -15.31 -3.54 -33.85
N ALA A 645 -15.40 -3.78 -32.55
CA ALA A 645 -16.63 -3.68 -31.77
C ALA A 645 -16.89 -2.26 -31.29
N ARG A 646 -18.15 -1.93 -31.07
CA ARG A 646 -18.57 -0.69 -30.43
C ARG A 646 -18.59 -0.84 -28.92
N ASN A 647 -18.44 0.27 -28.20
CA ASN A 647 -18.43 0.27 -26.73
C ASN A 647 -19.79 -0.16 -26.13
N ASP A 648 -20.88 -0.09 -26.88
CA ASP A 648 -22.22 -0.54 -26.49
C ASP A 648 -22.51 -2.01 -26.88
N ASP A 649 -21.60 -2.67 -27.60
CA ASP A 649 -21.71 -4.10 -27.88
C ASP A 649 -21.51 -4.92 -26.59
N ILE A 650 -22.25 -6.03 -26.48
CA ILE A 650 -22.15 -6.97 -25.37
C ILE A 650 -21.54 -8.27 -25.89
N LEU A 651 -20.45 -8.70 -25.26
CA LEU A 651 -19.75 -9.93 -25.62
C LEU A 651 -20.28 -11.13 -24.81
N ALA A 652 -20.75 -12.16 -25.49
CA ALA A 652 -21.01 -13.46 -24.86
C ALA A 652 -19.75 -14.34 -24.94
N THR A 653 -19.45 -15.07 -23.87
CA THR A 653 -18.30 -15.98 -23.78
C THR A 653 -18.66 -17.23 -23.00
N ASN A 654 -18.01 -18.35 -23.33
CA ASN A 654 -18.10 -19.61 -22.58
C ASN A 654 -17.05 -19.71 -21.45
N GLN A 655 -16.23 -18.67 -21.23
CA GLN A 655 -15.26 -18.59 -20.13
C GLN A 655 -15.73 -17.59 -19.06
N VAL A 656 -16.87 -17.90 -18.45
CA VAL A 656 -17.57 -16.99 -17.52
C VAL A 656 -16.91 -16.88 -16.15
N GLU A 657 -16.07 -17.83 -15.74
CA GLU A 657 -15.37 -17.77 -14.45
C GLU A 657 -14.31 -16.66 -14.38
N GLN A 658 -13.90 -16.11 -15.51
CA GLN A 658 -12.63 -15.39 -15.63
C GLN A 658 -12.85 -13.94 -16.04
N ALA A 659 -12.10 -13.02 -15.44
CA ALA A 659 -12.13 -11.60 -15.80
C ALA A 659 -11.20 -11.26 -16.99
N MET A 660 -10.56 -12.27 -17.61
CA MET A 660 -9.51 -12.03 -18.60
C MET A 660 -10.01 -11.40 -19.90
N ILE A 661 -11.08 -11.96 -20.47
CA ILE A 661 -11.67 -11.46 -21.72
C ILE A 661 -12.06 -9.98 -21.58
N PRO A 662 -12.89 -9.56 -20.60
CA PRO A 662 -13.23 -8.15 -20.44
C PRO A 662 -12.01 -7.27 -20.15
N ALA A 663 -10.96 -7.78 -19.49
CA ALA A 663 -9.74 -7.01 -19.23
C ALA A 663 -9.02 -6.58 -20.52
N VAL A 664 -8.98 -7.48 -21.51
CA VAL A 664 -8.21 -7.25 -22.74
C VAL A 664 -9.02 -6.59 -23.85
N VAL A 665 -10.31 -6.95 -23.97
CA VAL A 665 -11.19 -6.40 -25.00
C VAL A 665 -11.79 -5.06 -24.61
N ARG A 666 -11.89 -4.77 -23.29
CA ARG A 666 -12.53 -3.56 -22.73
C ARG A 666 -13.99 -3.36 -23.15
N LEU A 667 -14.68 -4.46 -23.39
CA LEU A 667 -16.11 -4.49 -23.68
C LEU A 667 -16.85 -5.07 -22.50
N ARG A 668 -18.13 -4.75 -22.40
CA ARG A 668 -19.02 -5.41 -21.44
C ARG A 668 -19.26 -6.84 -21.92
N THR A 669 -19.28 -7.77 -20.98
CA THR A 669 -19.68 -9.14 -21.24
C THR A 669 -21.10 -9.39 -20.74
N TYR A 670 -21.76 -10.39 -21.33
CA TYR A 670 -23.05 -10.86 -20.85
C TYR A 670 -22.92 -11.39 -19.41
N LEU A 671 -21.88 -12.20 -19.18
CA LEU A 671 -21.39 -12.65 -17.89
C LEU A 671 -19.89 -13.02 -18.01
N SER A 672 -19.07 -12.64 -17.06
CA SER A 672 -17.67 -13.01 -16.88
C SER A 672 -17.26 -12.78 -15.42
N GLY A 673 -16.08 -13.25 -15.02
CA GLY A 673 -15.60 -13.09 -13.64
C GLY A 673 -16.62 -13.54 -12.59
N LEU A 674 -17.29 -14.67 -12.80
CA LEU A 674 -18.39 -15.17 -11.97
C LEU A 674 -18.12 -15.09 -10.46
N PRO A 675 -16.93 -15.48 -9.93
CA PRO A 675 -16.65 -15.34 -8.49
C PRO A 675 -16.76 -13.88 -8.00
N TYR A 676 -16.28 -12.93 -8.80
CA TYR A 676 -16.34 -11.51 -8.49
C TYR A 676 -17.77 -10.97 -8.62
N GLN A 677 -18.55 -11.43 -9.60
CA GLN A 677 -19.94 -11.03 -9.74
C GLN A 677 -20.81 -11.56 -8.60
N ALA A 678 -20.59 -12.81 -8.20
CA ALA A 678 -21.30 -13.43 -7.09
C ALA A 678 -21.05 -12.72 -5.76
N MET A 679 -19.84 -12.21 -5.53
CA MET A 679 -19.48 -11.52 -4.28
C MET A 679 -19.74 -10.01 -4.30
N TYR A 680 -19.38 -9.36 -5.41
CA TYR A 680 -19.32 -7.90 -5.51
C TYR A 680 -20.35 -7.31 -6.48
N GLY A 681 -21.15 -8.13 -7.16
CA GLY A 681 -22.29 -7.66 -7.95
C GLY A 681 -23.35 -6.99 -7.07
N SER A 682 -24.36 -6.38 -7.70
CA SER A 682 -25.45 -5.82 -6.92
C SER A 682 -26.39 -6.91 -6.41
N ARG A 683 -26.91 -6.75 -5.19
CA ARG A 683 -27.95 -7.66 -4.65
C ARG A 683 -29.15 -7.82 -5.57
N SER A 684 -29.53 -6.77 -6.29
CA SER A 684 -30.65 -6.80 -7.23
C SER A 684 -30.42 -7.72 -8.43
N MET A 685 -29.17 -7.99 -8.77
CA MET A 685 -28.79 -8.79 -9.94
C MET A 685 -28.20 -10.16 -9.55
N ALA A 686 -28.06 -10.45 -8.25
CA ALA A 686 -27.50 -11.71 -7.77
C ALA A 686 -28.28 -12.94 -8.27
N GLY A 687 -29.62 -12.83 -8.38
CA GLY A 687 -30.47 -13.90 -8.91
C GLY A 687 -30.36 -14.11 -10.42
N GLU A 688 -29.82 -13.13 -11.16
CA GLU A 688 -29.59 -13.25 -12.60
C GLU A 688 -28.30 -13.99 -12.93
N VAL A 689 -27.32 -14.03 -12.01
CA VAL A 689 -26.02 -14.67 -12.26
C VAL A 689 -26.18 -16.15 -12.65
N PRO A 690 -26.93 -17.00 -11.90
CA PRO A 690 -27.12 -18.40 -12.30
C PRO A 690 -27.94 -18.55 -13.60
N VAL A 691 -28.84 -17.61 -13.88
CA VAL A 691 -29.68 -17.63 -15.09
C VAL A 691 -28.84 -17.33 -16.35
N ARG A 692 -27.81 -16.48 -16.21
CA ARG A 692 -26.90 -16.13 -17.30
C ARG A 692 -25.75 -17.10 -17.49
N ASP A 693 -25.44 -17.86 -16.45
CA ASP A 693 -24.43 -18.92 -16.47
C ASP A 693 -24.94 -20.18 -17.20
N ALA A 694 -26.23 -20.51 -17.00
CA ALA A 694 -26.95 -21.57 -17.72
C ALA A 694 -27.18 -21.23 -19.20
#